data_AF-A0A8J6UEQ7-F1
#
_entry.id   AF-A0A8J6UEQ7-F1
#
_cell.length_a   1.000
_cell.length_b   1.000
_cell.length_c   1.000
_cell.angle_alpha   90.00
_cell.angle_beta   90.00
_cell.angle_gamma   90.00
#
_symmetry.space_group_name_H-M   'P 1'
#
loop_
_entity.id
_entity.type
_entity.pdbx_description
1 polymer ?
#
loop_
_entity_poly.entity_id
_entity_poly.type
_entity_poly.pdbx_seq_one_letter_code
_entity_poly.pdbx_strand_id
1 'polypeptide(L)'
;MNPRLFYLCTGFHRSGTSLVAQSLMRAGVSMGKDLMGPTIGNALGHIEDIPVVRLHDKALAANGCDWRYAGQAELYSPEWLQSEIKQYLQTRECGSGLQGVKDPRALLFLNDWEQAAGDAIRYVFTYRHWATAANSIFNRHSRELLYSRQQMSQRPGDMDFWSKPYLAFDMWAHNARKLIDFHRNCKERSLLIAQEALVDPSRSLAQLAKKIALPSSTFDSSVIQSDLTAGTYAESLLGMLSSEKIQVLNSLWEQLESAADAPGERSPSRCALSIPSSIKSQLESQLVKRRSLGNSFGISHGMPNESIDENEVKLLNWKQVLEKIKSYPPTKAPEQLFEELLSRTFGKAQDYMDVGILAVRHQHYLLAEVSYLRAINLNPIFWQYMHLGDLYGRLKEYQQAERCYQKGLELNPQGLDLRARLANEKARKGEFEEASKLLTEVFEHKPEHGLALRVLQRIEKHQTEASEEDRTGTIKKLITNHLPQIDSYDRVASALATSLTRGAALDRYMQQSIFLQRDNLIWLLNGIAQLENSAEVDLTARIFNHWRRLWPHNTLLVELFGVDTVFDLVFATPEKKDKLNSGLKIAVSLTVADEAFVPQVVDFLAWLPYEFDLLVTCEPNLTKVVEDYLHHSGAKNLHICRKENIDGQRRARVAIDERHLNYDLVCNVHTGPVNTSFVKGERLTSLLTLLGSTSIVADVVRAFESDSKLGVLMPPYHPHSVAKIGWGDCFEKAAQLADEFGLKMPQTVAAYPASMMFWYRPQALTDFYLRASDDIHESLSAAPDCEARLIPLLASKAGYQCRFCHHVLEMFRE
;
A
#
# COMPACT_ATOMS: atom_id res chain seq x y z
N MET A 1 4.37 57.02 4.04
CA MET A 1 3.42 56.00 3.53
C MET A 1 3.21 54.99 4.64
N ASN A 2 1.97 54.63 4.99
CA ASN A 2 1.76 53.55 5.96
C ASN A 2 2.42 52.26 5.42
N PRO A 3 3.22 51.55 6.22
CA PRO A 3 3.81 50.30 5.78
C PRO A 3 2.68 49.33 5.42
N ARG A 4 2.83 48.66 4.29
CA ARG A 4 1.83 47.74 3.79
C ARG A 4 1.80 46.51 4.68
N LEU A 5 0.62 46.14 5.16
CA LEU A 5 0.47 44.97 6.03
C LEU A 5 0.85 43.67 5.30
N PHE A 6 1.54 42.79 6.02
CA PHE A 6 1.93 41.47 5.56
C PHE A 6 1.43 40.39 6.52
N TYR A 7 0.77 39.35 6.02
CA TYR A 7 0.16 38.30 6.84
C TYR A 7 0.99 37.01 6.85
N LEU A 8 1.45 36.58 8.02
CA LEU A 8 2.08 35.28 8.21
C LEU A 8 1.08 34.29 8.82
N CYS A 9 0.68 33.29 8.04
CA CYS A 9 -0.14 32.18 8.52
C CYS A 9 0.76 31.00 8.90
N THR A 10 0.71 30.58 10.16
CA THR A 10 1.54 29.47 10.63
C THR A 10 0.91 28.76 11.84
N GLY A 11 1.54 27.69 12.29
CA GLY A 11 1.01 26.77 13.28
C GLY A 11 1.71 25.42 13.16
N PHE A 12 1.36 24.49 14.05
CA PHE A 12 1.90 23.14 14.00
C PHE A 12 1.58 22.46 12.64
N HIS A 13 2.48 21.58 12.17
CA HIS A 13 2.19 20.76 10.98
C HIS A 13 0.88 19.99 11.19
N ARG A 14 -0.06 20.07 10.23
CA ARG A 14 -1.39 19.43 10.30
C ARG A 14 -2.36 20.04 11.34
N SER A 15 -2.14 21.28 11.80
CA SER A 15 -3.10 22.02 12.64
C SER A 15 -4.21 22.73 11.87
N GLY A 16 -4.23 22.66 10.53
CA GLY A 16 -5.23 23.37 9.71
C GLY A 16 -4.72 24.66 9.07
N THR A 17 -3.41 24.93 9.07
CA THR A 17 -2.81 26.10 8.40
C THR A 17 -3.19 26.23 6.93
N SER A 18 -3.34 25.12 6.19
CA SER A 18 -3.80 25.15 4.79
C SER A 18 -5.25 25.65 4.66
N LEU A 19 -6.12 25.32 5.62
CA LEU A 19 -7.52 25.76 5.68
C LEU A 19 -7.61 27.28 5.88
N VAL A 20 -6.79 27.78 6.81
CA VAL A 20 -6.66 29.22 7.09
C VAL A 20 -6.10 29.95 5.87
N ALA A 21 -5.05 29.42 5.22
CA ALA A 21 -4.48 30.00 4.02
C ALA A 21 -5.46 30.05 2.84
N GLN A 22 -6.28 29.02 2.66
CA GLN A 22 -7.40 29.00 1.70
C GLN A 22 -8.39 30.13 1.97
N SER A 23 -8.72 30.34 3.23
CA SER A 23 -9.66 31.37 3.68
C SER A 23 -9.08 32.79 3.45
N LEU A 24 -7.79 32.98 3.73
CA LEU A 24 -7.05 34.21 3.42
C LEU A 24 -7.01 34.50 1.91
N MET A 25 -6.74 33.49 1.07
CA MET A 25 -6.78 33.66 -0.39
C MET A 25 -8.14 34.12 -0.90
N ARG A 26 -9.22 33.51 -0.40
CA ARG A 26 -10.60 33.90 -0.76
C ARG A 26 -10.93 35.32 -0.33
N ALA A 27 -10.34 35.79 0.77
CA ALA A 27 -10.44 37.17 1.23
C ALA A 27 -9.56 38.16 0.45
N GLY A 28 -8.82 37.70 -0.58
CA GLY A 28 -7.98 38.54 -1.43
C GLY A 28 -6.54 38.71 -0.94
N VAL A 29 -6.07 37.88 -0.02
CA VAL A 29 -4.65 37.86 0.39
C VAL A 29 -3.84 37.04 -0.61
N SER A 30 -2.85 37.68 -1.25
CA SER A 30 -1.90 37.01 -2.14
C SER A 30 -0.89 36.21 -1.32
N MET A 31 -1.01 34.88 -1.33
CA MET A 31 -0.22 33.96 -0.49
C MET A 31 1.10 33.49 -1.08
N GLY A 32 1.37 33.78 -2.35
CA GLY A 32 2.52 33.20 -3.04
C GLY A 32 2.45 33.42 -4.54
N LYS A 33 3.57 33.21 -5.25
CA LYS A 33 3.53 33.04 -6.71
C LYS A 33 3.76 31.56 -7.09
N ASP A 34 4.58 30.86 -6.33
CA ASP A 34 4.94 29.46 -6.55
C ASP A 34 4.41 28.62 -5.38
N LEU A 35 3.11 28.29 -5.44
CA LEU A 35 2.43 27.61 -4.34
C LEU A 35 2.59 26.10 -4.43
N MET A 36 2.94 25.47 -3.30
CA MET A 36 3.01 24.03 -3.15
C MET A 36 1.66 23.38 -3.44
N GLY A 37 1.65 22.55 -4.48
CA GLY A 37 0.45 21.88 -5.00
C GLY A 37 -0.08 20.74 -4.12
N PRO A 38 -1.13 20.05 -4.60
CA PRO A 38 -1.73 18.89 -3.94
C PRO A 38 -0.75 17.76 -3.63
N THR A 39 -0.94 17.10 -2.48
CA THR A 39 -0.23 15.85 -2.14
C THR A 39 -1.17 14.82 -1.52
N ILE A 40 -0.65 13.61 -1.27
CA ILE A 40 -1.32 12.52 -0.55
C ILE A 40 -2.00 13.01 0.73
N GLY A 41 -1.27 13.80 1.52
CA GLY A 41 -1.77 14.33 2.77
C GLY A 41 -2.80 15.45 2.62
N ASN A 42 -2.87 16.10 1.46
CA ASN A 42 -3.68 17.30 1.24
C ASN A 42 -4.04 17.48 -0.25
N ALA A 43 -5.19 16.95 -0.65
CA ALA A 43 -5.67 16.99 -2.05
C ALA A 43 -5.98 18.40 -2.57
N LEU A 44 -6.19 19.38 -1.67
CA LEU A 44 -6.48 20.77 -2.04
C LEU A 44 -5.22 21.65 -2.15
N GLY A 45 -4.02 21.07 -1.96
CA GLY A 45 -2.77 21.81 -1.96
C GLY A 45 -2.44 22.47 -0.62
N HIS A 46 -1.15 22.72 -0.39
CA HIS A 46 -0.65 23.22 0.90
C HIS A 46 -0.64 24.74 1.01
N ILE A 47 -0.66 25.45 -0.11
CA ILE A 47 -0.64 26.93 -0.16
C ILE A 47 0.62 27.48 0.53
N GLU A 48 1.69 26.68 0.52
CA GLU A 48 3.01 27.09 0.99
C GLU A 48 3.75 27.72 -0.19
N ASP A 49 4.30 28.94 -0.05
CA ASP A 49 5.13 29.53 -1.11
C ASP A 49 6.50 28.83 -1.09
N ILE A 50 6.82 28.12 -2.17
CA ILE A 50 8.00 27.26 -2.29
C ILE A 50 9.32 27.99 -1.93
N PRO A 51 9.54 29.27 -2.30
CA PRO A 51 10.72 30.00 -1.85
C PRO A 51 10.87 30.07 -0.32
N VAL A 52 9.75 30.24 0.40
CA VAL A 52 9.75 30.31 1.87
C VAL A 52 9.93 28.92 2.49
N VAL A 53 9.37 27.87 1.88
CA VAL A 53 9.63 26.48 2.31
C VAL A 53 11.12 26.16 2.21
N ARG A 54 11.74 26.46 1.07
CA ARG A 54 13.18 26.25 0.87
C ARG A 54 14.03 27.05 1.84
N LEU A 55 13.62 28.28 2.16
CA LEU A 55 14.28 29.14 3.12
C LEU A 55 14.28 28.51 4.53
N HIS A 56 13.11 28.06 5.02
CA HIS A 56 13.02 27.41 6.33
C HIS A 56 13.69 26.04 6.37
N ASP A 57 13.57 25.23 5.31
CA ASP A 57 14.28 23.94 5.24
C ASP A 57 15.80 24.15 5.25
N LYS A 58 16.32 25.18 4.56
CA LYS A 58 17.74 25.57 4.62
C LYS A 58 18.16 26.00 6.03
N ALA A 59 17.30 26.74 6.75
CA ALA A 59 17.58 27.17 8.12
C ALA A 59 17.59 26.00 9.11
N LEU A 60 16.67 25.04 8.96
CA LEU A 60 16.65 23.80 9.74
C LEU A 60 17.87 22.92 9.44
N ALA A 61 18.24 22.79 8.16
CA ALA A 61 19.44 22.06 7.76
C ALA A 61 20.73 22.68 8.32
N ALA A 62 20.80 24.01 8.42
CA ALA A 62 21.91 24.70 9.08
C ALA A 62 22.02 24.40 10.58
N ASN A 63 20.92 23.94 11.20
CA ASN A 63 20.85 23.41 12.56
C ASN A 63 21.07 21.87 12.62
N GLY A 64 21.45 21.23 11.51
CA GLY A 64 21.66 19.78 11.44
C GLY A 64 20.38 18.94 11.61
N CYS A 65 19.21 19.53 11.35
CA CYS A 65 17.92 18.88 11.57
C CYS A 65 16.92 19.17 10.42
N ASP A 66 15.71 18.64 10.57
CA ASP A 66 14.56 19.02 9.74
C ASP A 66 13.31 19.21 10.62
N TRP A 67 12.19 19.54 9.98
CA TRP A 67 10.94 19.86 10.66
C TRP A 67 10.42 18.75 11.58
N ARG A 68 10.77 17.47 11.35
CA ARG A 68 10.34 16.33 12.17
C ARG A 68 11.04 16.28 13.52
N TYR A 69 12.25 16.85 13.60
CA TYR A 69 13.09 16.82 14.79
C TYR A 69 13.05 18.14 15.57
N ALA A 70 12.19 19.07 15.16
CA ALA A 70 11.97 20.33 15.85
C ALA A 70 11.52 20.07 17.31
N GLY A 71 12.27 20.61 18.27
CA GLY A 71 12.02 20.46 19.70
C GLY A 71 12.90 19.42 20.41
N GLN A 72 13.74 18.66 19.68
CA GLN A 72 14.78 17.82 20.29
C GLN A 72 16.01 18.61 20.74
N ALA A 73 16.25 19.77 20.13
CA ALA A 73 17.27 20.73 20.52
C ALA A 73 16.76 22.16 20.30
N GLU A 74 17.40 23.12 20.95
CA GLU A 74 17.15 24.54 20.70
C GLU A 74 17.75 24.93 19.33
N LEU A 75 16.95 25.62 18.52
CA LEU A 75 17.38 26.06 17.19
C LEU A 75 18.06 27.43 17.28
N TYR A 76 19.24 27.55 16.69
CA TYR A 76 19.88 28.85 16.48
C TYR A 76 19.34 29.50 15.20
N SER A 77 19.22 30.82 15.21
CA SER A 77 18.91 31.60 14.00
C SER A 77 20.18 31.82 13.18
N PRO A 78 20.25 31.35 11.93
CA PRO A 78 21.37 31.64 11.05
C PRO A 78 21.47 33.14 10.72
N GLU A 79 22.68 33.70 10.74
CA GLU A 79 22.92 35.14 10.51
C GLU A 79 22.33 35.66 9.19
N TRP A 80 22.25 34.81 8.16
CA TRP A 80 21.71 35.14 6.84
C TRP A 80 20.17 35.13 6.78
N LEU A 81 19.49 34.47 7.72
CA LEU A 81 18.05 34.20 7.64
C LEU A 81 17.21 35.48 7.62
N GLN A 82 17.48 36.40 8.54
CA GLN A 82 16.75 37.67 8.62
C GLN A 82 16.90 38.49 7.32
N SER A 83 18.10 38.50 6.74
CA SER A 83 18.38 39.22 5.49
C SER A 83 17.63 38.61 4.31
N GLU A 84 17.57 37.28 4.20
CA GLU A 84 16.81 36.58 3.16
C GLU A 84 15.29 36.77 3.33
N ILE A 85 14.76 36.77 4.57
CA ILE A 85 13.35 37.11 4.83
C ILE A 85 13.04 38.54 4.37
N LYS A 86 13.91 39.50 4.71
CA LYS A 86 13.74 40.90 4.30
C LYS A 86 13.75 41.06 2.78
N GLN A 87 14.64 40.36 2.09
CA GLN A 87 14.66 40.32 0.63
C GLN A 87 13.37 39.72 0.06
N TYR A 88 12.90 38.62 0.62
CA TYR A 88 11.62 38.02 0.22
C TYR A 88 10.47 39.03 0.38
N LEU A 89 10.35 39.69 1.53
CA LEU A 89 9.32 40.72 1.78
C LEU A 89 9.35 41.84 0.74
N GLN A 90 10.54 42.36 0.39
CA GLN A 90 10.70 43.38 -0.65
C GLN A 90 10.16 42.93 -2.02
N THR A 91 10.38 41.67 -2.40
CA THR A 91 9.82 41.14 -3.66
C THR A 91 8.28 41.09 -3.66
N ARG A 92 7.66 41.09 -2.48
CA ARG A 92 6.19 41.07 -2.30
C ARG A 92 5.58 42.47 -2.29
N GLU A 93 6.35 43.51 -1.98
CA GLU A 93 5.86 44.89 -1.88
C GLU A 93 5.32 45.45 -3.21
N CYS A 94 5.80 44.93 -4.34
CA CYS A 94 5.41 45.38 -5.70
C CYS A 94 4.01 44.93 -6.16
N GLY A 95 3.30 44.06 -5.44
CA GLY A 95 1.95 43.59 -5.84
C GLY A 95 0.85 44.64 -5.62
N SER A 96 -0.37 44.45 -6.11
CA SER A 96 -1.58 45.18 -5.66
C SER A 96 -2.37 44.31 -4.64
N GLY A 97 -3.03 44.90 -3.63
CA GLY A 97 -3.81 44.16 -2.60
C GLY A 97 -3.05 43.68 -1.34
N LEU A 98 -3.70 42.88 -0.49
CA LEU A 98 -3.13 42.31 0.74
C LEU A 98 -2.11 41.21 0.40
N GLN A 99 -1.00 41.15 1.13
CA GLN A 99 0.07 40.17 0.90
C GLN A 99 0.23 39.26 2.11
N GLY A 100 0.54 37.99 1.88
CA GLY A 100 0.87 37.08 2.96
C GLY A 100 1.65 35.87 2.47
N VAL A 101 1.95 34.98 3.42
CA VAL A 101 2.56 33.69 3.16
C VAL A 101 2.12 32.69 4.23
N LYS A 102 2.13 31.41 3.88
CA LYS A 102 1.91 30.32 4.81
C LYS A 102 3.09 29.36 4.79
N ASP A 103 3.57 28.99 5.96
CA ASP A 103 4.46 27.84 6.17
C ASP A 103 4.38 27.42 7.64
N PRO A 104 4.01 26.17 7.97
CA PRO A 104 4.04 25.68 9.35
C PRO A 104 5.41 25.82 10.04
N ARG A 105 6.51 25.75 9.29
CA ARG A 105 7.88 25.88 9.81
C ARG A 105 8.22 27.30 10.24
N ALA A 106 7.51 28.31 9.73
CA ALA A 106 7.73 29.71 10.11
C ALA A 106 7.56 29.94 11.62
N LEU A 107 6.74 29.11 12.28
CA LEU A 107 6.59 29.09 13.74
C LEU A 107 7.93 28.89 14.48
N LEU A 108 8.89 28.19 13.88
CA LEU A 108 10.20 27.96 14.48
C LEU A 108 11.10 29.21 14.44
N PHE A 109 10.80 30.14 13.53
CA PHE A 109 11.61 31.34 13.20
C PHE A 109 10.82 32.65 13.33
N LEU A 110 9.83 32.71 14.24
CA LEU A 110 8.95 33.88 14.38
C LEU A 110 9.71 35.16 14.74
N ASN A 111 10.76 35.06 15.55
CA ASN A 111 11.60 36.21 15.91
C ASN A 111 12.31 36.79 14.68
N ASP A 112 12.77 35.95 13.75
CA ASP A 112 13.43 36.40 12.52
C ASP A 112 12.45 37.12 11.59
N TRP A 113 11.23 36.61 11.50
CA TRP A 113 10.14 37.27 10.78
C TRP A 113 9.75 38.62 11.39
N GLU A 114 9.62 38.68 12.72
CA GLU A 114 9.32 39.92 13.46
C GLU A 114 10.42 40.96 13.27
N GLN A 115 11.69 40.57 13.38
CA GLN A 115 12.83 41.47 13.19
C GLN A 115 12.99 41.93 11.73
N ALA A 116 12.61 41.12 10.75
CA ALA A 116 12.70 41.48 9.34
C ALA A 116 11.56 42.41 8.89
N ALA A 117 10.34 42.16 9.37
CA ALA A 117 9.12 42.86 8.92
C ALA A 117 8.70 44.04 9.83
N GLY A 118 9.11 44.03 11.10
CA GLY A 118 8.70 45.01 12.11
C GLY A 118 7.18 45.07 12.30
N ASP A 119 6.65 46.24 12.67
CA ASP A 119 5.23 46.42 13.00
C ASP A 119 4.25 46.21 11.83
N ALA A 120 4.74 45.99 10.61
CA ALA A 120 3.91 45.75 9.43
C ALA A 120 3.33 44.32 9.39
N ILE A 121 3.97 43.36 10.07
CA ILE A 121 3.54 41.96 10.04
C ILE A 121 2.32 41.72 10.95
N ARG A 122 1.41 40.87 10.49
CA ARG A 122 0.27 40.36 11.23
C ARG A 122 0.33 38.83 11.21
N TYR A 123 0.04 38.21 12.34
CA TYR A 123 0.13 36.77 12.49
C TYR A 123 -1.25 36.13 12.56
N VAL A 124 -1.43 35.02 11.84
CA VAL A 124 -2.60 34.16 11.96
C VAL A 124 -2.12 32.77 12.37
N PHE A 125 -2.20 32.50 13.67
CA PHE A 125 -1.83 31.23 14.25
C PHE A 125 -3.02 30.29 14.31
N THR A 126 -2.78 29.03 13.96
CA THR A 126 -3.77 27.98 14.13
C THR A 126 -3.20 26.74 14.80
N TYR A 127 -3.98 26.20 15.73
CA TYR A 127 -3.62 25.05 16.53
C TYR A 127 -4.75 24.02 16.56
N ARG A 128 -4.39 22.81 16.97
CA ARG A 128 -5.27 21.64 17.03
C ARG A 128 -4.86 20.79 18.22
N HIS A 129 -5.79 20.07 18.82
CA HIS A 129 -5.50 19.15 19.91
C HIS A 129 -4.36 18.17 19.54
N TRP A 130 -3.43 17.94 20.48
CA TRP A 130 -2.20 17.16 20.23
C TRP A 130 -2.48 15.77 19.65
N ALA A 131 -3.50 15.08 20.17
CA ALA A 131 -3.84 13.72 19.76
C ALA A 131 -4.33 13.65 18.30
N THR A 132 -5.18 14.59 17.87
CA THR A 132 -5.69 14.62 16.48
C THR A 132 -4.62 15.13 15.52
N ALA A 133 -3.75 16.03 15.95
CA ALA A 133 -2.61 16.49 15.18
C ALA A 133 -1.60 15.35 14.94
N ALA A 134 -1.20 14.63 15.98
CA ALA A 134 -0.35 13.45 15.88
C ALA A 134 -1.02 12.36 15.03
N ASN A 135 -2.29 12.03 15.27
CA ASN A 135 -3.03 11.05 14.45
C ASN A 135 -3.01 11.41 12.96
N SER A 136 -3.06 12.70 12.63
CA SER A 136 -2.97 13.19 11.26
C SER A 136 -1.59 12.98 10.62
N ILE A 137 -0.52 13.10 11.40
CA ILE A 137 0.87 12.79 10.98
C ILE A 137 1.01 11.29 10.72
N PHE A 138 0.61 10.45 11.68
CA PHE A 138 0.68 8.99 11.55
C PHE A 138 -0.17 8.48 10.36
N ASN A 139 -1.36 9.05 10.15
CA ASN A 139 -2.18 8.72 8.98
C ASN A 139 -1.53 9.12 7.65
N ARG A 140 -0.81 10.25 7.62
CA ARG A 140 -0.07 10.68 6.43
C ARG A 140 1.05 9.68 6.14
N HIS A 141 1.94 9.43 7.08
CA HIS A 141 3.13 8.60 6.85
C HIS A 141 2.79 7.13 6.61
N SER A 142 1.73 6.59 7.25
CA SER A 142 1.25 5.23 6.95
C SER A 142 0.73 5.11 5.51
N ARG A 143 0.19 6.21 4.95
CA ARG A 143 -0.23 6.26 3.55
C ARG A 143 0.97 6.42 2.61
N GLU A 144 1.97 7.23 2.95
CA GLU A 144 3.23 7.37 2.19
C GLU A 144 3.93 6.01 1.99
N LEU A 145 3.92 5.15 3.02
CA LEU A 145 4.45 3.78 2.94
C LEU A 145 3.75 2.90 1.88
N LEU A 146 2.48 3.19 1.55
CA LEU A 146 1.72 2.41 0.56
C LEU A 146 2.00 2.82 -0.88
N TYR A 147 2.61 3.98 -1.12
CA TYR A 147 3.00 4.43 -2.46
C TYR A 147 4.41 4.00 -2.86
N SER A 148 5.04 3.10 -2.11
CA SER A 148 6.37 2.58 -2.42
C SER A 148 6.43 1.07 -2.41
N ARG A 149 7.20 0.54 -3.37
CA ARG A 149 7.61 -0.88 -3.40
C ARG A 149 8.79 -1.18 -2.47
N GLN A 150 9.46 -0.13 -1.97
CA GLN A 150 10.60 -0.26 -1.05
C GLN A 150 10.18 -0.89 0.28
N GLN A 151 11.12 -1.58 0.92
CA GLN A 151 10.92 -2.05 2.30
C GLN A 151 10.77 -0.85 3.24
N MET A 152 9.96 -0.99 4.29
CA MET A 152 9.75 0.10 5.26
C MET A 152 11.08 0.56 5.91
N SER A 153 12.03 -0.34 6.11
CA SER A 153 13.37 -0.03 6.64
C SER A 153 14.19 0.90 5.74
N GLN A 154 13.90 0.94 4.43
CA GLN A 154 14.52 1.86 3.47
C GLN A 154 13.79 3.21 3.41
N ARG A 155 12.79 3.41 4.26
CA ARG A 155 12.01 4.64 4.39
C ARG A 155 12.06 5.15 5.83
N PRO A 156 13.27 5.40 6.38
CA PRO A 156 13.41 5.82 7.77
C PRO A 156 12.57 7.06 8.04
N GLY A 157 12.45 7.96 7.06
CA GLY A 157 11.70 9.18 7.24
C GLY A 157 10.18 9.04 7.41
N ASP A 158 9.59 7.98 6.87
CA ASP A 158 8.18 7.66 7.12
C ASP A 158 8.03 6.81 8.39
N MET A 159 9.02 5.96 8.68
CA MET A 159 9.02 5.05 9.84
C MET A 159 9.36 5.73 11.16
N ASP A 160 10.02 6.90 11.14
CA ASP A 160 10.51 7.62 12.33
C ASP A 160 9.41 7.82 13.39
N PHE A 161 8.16 8.04 12.99
CA PHE A 161 7.05 8.23 13.92
C PHE A 161 6.63 6.95 14.66
N TRP A 162 6.98 5.77 14.17
CA TRP A 162 6.77 4.50 14.89
C TRP A 162 8.02 4.00 15.59
N SER A 163 9.21 4.24 15.03
CA SER A 163 10.47 3.89 15.69
C SER A 163 10.80 4.85 16.85
N LYS A 164 10.32 6.10 16.79
CA LYS A 164 10.39 7.11 17.84
C LYS A 164 8.99 7.66 18.11
N PRO A 165 8.11 6.90 18.79
CA PRO A 165 6.69 7.25 18.94
C PRO A 165 6.42 8.64 19.54
N TYR A 166 7.33 9.11 20.39
CA TYR A 166 7.26 10.41 21.03
C TYR A 166 7.45 11.61 20.08
N LEU A 167 8.03 11.40 18.90
CA LEU A 167 8.50 12.47 18.01
C LEU A 167 7.38 13.46 17.65
N ALA A 168 6.24 12.99 17.16
CA ALA A 168 5.11 13.85 16.78
C ALA A 168 4.57 14.67 17.97
N PHE A 169 4.62 14.10 19.18
CA PHE A 169 4.11 14.73 20.39
C PHE A 169 5.08 15.78 20.94
N ASP A 170 6.39 15.52 20.89
CA ASP A 170 7.41 16.49 21.27
C ASP A 170 7.44 17.68 20.32
N MET A 171 7.33 17.41 19.02
CA MET A 171 7.15 18.47 18.03
C MET A 171 5.92 19.32 18.36
N TRP A 172 4.78 18.70 18.65
CA TRP A 172 3.55 19.44 18.99
C TRP A 172 3.75 20.27 20.26
N ALA A 173 4.32 19.69 21.31
CA ALA A 173 4.55 20.38 22.58
C ALA A 173 5.50 21.58 22.44
N HIS A 174 6.57 21.42 21.66
CA HIS A 174 7.51 22.51 21.37
C HIS A 174 6.83 23.67 20.62
N ASN A 175 6.05 23.34 19.59
CA ASN A 175 5.30 24.34 18.81
C ASN A 175 4.20 25.02 19.64
N ALA A 176 3.53 24.28 20.53
CA ALA A 176 2.53 24.82 21.44
C ALA A 176 3.13 25.88 22.38
N ARG A 177 4.29 25.60 22.99
CA ARG A 177 5.01 26.58 23.84
C ARG A 177 5.37 27.84 23.07
N LYS A 178 5.99 27.69 21.88
CA LYS A 178 6.34 28.84 21.02
C LYS A 178 5.11 29.68 20.65
N LEU A 179 3.98 29.04 20.30
CA LEU A 179 2.74 29.73 20.00
C LEU A 179 2.22 30.53 21.20
N ILE A 180 2.16 29.92 22.38
CA ILE A 180 1.69 30.56 23.62
C ILE A 180 2.56 31.79 23.92
N ASP A 181 3.88 31.60 23.97
CA ASP A 181 4.83 32.64 24.37
C ASP A 181 4.83 33.81 23.39
N PHE A 182 4.87 33.52 22.08
CA PHE A 182 4.92 34.55 21.06
C PHE A 182 3.59 35.31 20.95
N HIS A 183 2.45 34.61 20.96
CA HIS A 183 1.13 35.25 20.88
C HIS A 183 0.89 36.21 22.05
N ARG A 184 1.28 35.83 23.27
CA ARG A 184 1.18 36.70 24.46
C ARG A 184 1.93 38.01 24.27
N ASN A 185 3.08 37.99 23.61
CA ASN A 185 3.92 39.17 23.39
C ASN A 185 3.47 40.05 22.21
N CYS A 186 2.65 39.53 21.29
CA CYS A 186 2.18 40.27 20.10
C CYS A 186 0.65 40.23 19.92
N LYS A 187 -0.10 40.19 21.01
CA LYS A 187 -1.56 39.95 21.02
C LYS A 187 -2.36 40.89 20.12
N GLU A 188 -1.98 42.16 20.02
CA GLU A 188 -2.66 43.14 19.16
C GLU A 188 -2.42 42.92 17.66
N ARG A 189 -1.32 42.26 17.29
CA ARG A 189 -0.94 41.98 15.89
C ARG A 189 -1.13 40.52 15.47
N SER A 190 -1.68 39.68 16.36
CA SER A 190 -1.83 38.25 16.12
C SER A 190 -3.24 37.74 16.45
N LEU A 191 -3.61 36.66 15.77
CA LEU A 191 -4.76 35.83 16.09
C LEU A 191 -4.29 34.43 16.45
N LEU A 192 -4.83 33.84 17.52
CA LEU A 192 -4.66 32.43 17.86
C LEU A 192 -6.02 31.71 17.80
N ILE A 193 -6.19 30.84 16.80
CA ILE A 193 -7.49 30.26 16.44
C ILE A 193 -7.40 28.73 16.45
N ALA A 194 -8.24 28.07 17.24
CA ALA A 194 -8.41 26.62 17.19
C ALA A 194 -8.99 26.19 15.84
N GLN A 195 -8.54 25.05 15.32
CA GLN A 195 -9.06 24.55 14.05
C GLN A 195 -10.57 24.30 14.10
N GLU A 196 -11.08 23.80 15.23
CA GLU A 196 -12.48 23.51 15.47
C GLU A 196 -13.34 24.78 15.40
N ALA A 197 -12.83 25.90 15.91
CA ALA A 197 -13.53 27.18 15.87
C ALA A 197 -13.67 27.75 14.44
N LEU A 198 -12.77 27.39 13.51
CA LEU A 198 -12.84 27.82 12.11
C LEU A 198 -13.97 27.16 11.32
N VAL A 199 -14.36 25.94 11.70
CA VAL A 199 -15.39 25.15 11.00
C VAL A 199 -16.74 25.17 11.70
N ASP A 200 -16.84 25.78 12.87
CA ASP A 200 -18.08 25.84 13.63
C ASP A 200 -19.07 26.84 12.96
N PRO A 201 -20.20 26.37 12.39
CA PRO A 201 -21.19 27.25 11.76
C PRO A 201 -21.92 28.15 12.76
N SER A 202 -21.89 27.82 14.06
CA SER A 202 -22.54 28.62 15.10
C SER A 202 -21.72 29.82 15.55
N ARG A 203 -20.44 29.89 15.16
CA ARG A 203 -19.49 30.90 15.64
C ARG A 203 -19.07 31.85 14.52
N SER A 204 -19.32 33.15 14.71
CA SER A 204 -18.79 34.17 13.81
C SER A 204 -17.40 34.65 14.26
N LEU A 205 -16.43 34.59 13.35
CA LEU A 205 -15.06 35.09 13.58
C LEU A 205 -14.79 36.45 12.91
N ALA A 206 -15.86 37.14 12.46
CA ALA A 206 -15.77 38.41 11.72
C ALA A 206 -15.07 39.53 12.50
N GLN A 207 -15.25 39.59 13.81
CA GLN A 207 -14.59 40.59 14.67
C GLN A 207 -13.08 40.33 14.79
N LEU A 208 -12.68 39.05 14.85
CA LEU A 208 -11.26 38.68 14.91
C LEU A 208 -10.54 39.04 13.61
N ALA A 209 -11.17 38.83 12.45
CA ALA A 209 -10.59 39.27 11.18
C ALA A 209 -10.31 40.79 11.19
N LYS A 210 -11.26 41.60 11.68
CA LYS A 210 -11.10 43.06 11.79
C LYS A 210 -9.96 43.47 12.71
N LYS A 211 -9.72 42.75 13.82
CA LYS A 211 -8.62 43.04 14.78
C LYS A 211 -7.26 43.18 14.10
N ILE A 212 -6.98 42.34 13.09
CA ILE A 212 -5.72 42.37 12.33
C ILE A 212 -5.90 42.97 10.91
N ALA A 213 -6.94 43.78 10.71
CA ALA A 213 -7.24 44.48 9.46
C ALA A 213 -7.51 43.57 8.25
N LEU A 214 -8.04 42.36 8.46
CA LEU A 214 -8.57 41.50 7.40
C LEU A 214 -10.06 41.78 7.14
N PRO A 215 -10.58 41.49 5.93
CA PRO A 215 -12.01 41.55 5.63
C PRO A 215 -12.83 40.70 6.60
N SER A 216 -14.01 41.18 7.01
CA SER A 216 -14.85 40.45 7.98
C SER A 216 -15.34 39.08 7.51
N SER A 217 -15.36 38.85 6.20
CA SER A 217 -15.72 37.59 5.56
C SER A 217 -14.56 36.58 5.52
N THR A 218 -13.38 36.91 6.05
CA THR A 218 -12.18 36.06 5.89
C THR A 218 -12.36 34.66 6.46
N PHE A 219 -12.94 34.53 7.65
CA PHE A 219 -13.09 33.25 8.36
C PHE A 219 -14.56 32.80 8.39
N ASP A 220 -15.20 32.77 7.21
CA ASP A 220 -16.58 32.32 7.05
C ASP A 220 -16.64 30.78 7.01
N SER A 221 -17.20 30.17 8.06
CA SER A 221 -17.31 28.72 8.21
C SER A 221 -18.23 28.07 7.18
N SER A 222 -19.15 28.81 6.56
CA SER A 222 -20.06 28.27 5.52
C SER A 222 -19.33 27.85 4.23
N VAL A 223 -18.15 28.43 3.99
CA VAL A 223 -17.34 28.17 2.79
C VAL A 223 -16.21 27.17 3.09
N ILE A 224 -15.98 26.87 4.36
CA ILE A 224 -14.90 26.00 4.83
C ILE A 224 -15.43 24.57 4.90
N GLN A 225 -14.78 23.63 4.20
CA GLN A 225 -15.20 22.23 4.21
C GLN A 225 -14.97 21.59 5.60
N SER A 226 -16.06 21.22 6.28
CA SER A 226 -16.06 20.57 7.59
C SER A 226 -15.27 19.26 7.63
N ASP A 227 -15.24 18.54 6.51
CA ASP A 227 -14.61 17.21 6.37
C ASP A 227 -13.08 17.24 6.55
N LEU A 228 -12.48 18.43 6.60
CA LEU A 228 -11.05 18.65 6.84
C LEU A 228 -10.69 18.65 8.34
N THR A 229 -11.69 18.56 9.22
CA THR A 229 -11.52 18.46 10.68
C THR A 229 -11.71 17.03 11.17
N ALA A 230 -10.60 16.42 11.62
CA ALA A 230 -10.64 15.12 12.28
C ALA A 230 -10.92 15.34 13.77
N GLY A 231 -12.16 15.08 14.19
CA GLY A 231 -12.57 15.10 15.59
C GLY A 231 -12.17 13.84 16.38
N THR A 232 -11.48 12.89 15.73
CA THR A 232 -11.11 11.60 16.34
C THR A 232 -9.64 11.26 16.21
N TYR A 233 -9.14 10.47 17.17
CA TYR A 233 -7.78 9.92 17.15
C TYR A 233 -7.73 8.45 17.56
N ALA A 234 -6.73 7.72 17.03
CA ALA A 234 -6.55 6.30 17.31
C ALA A 234 -6.14 6.08 18.78
N GLU A 235 -6.85 5.19 19.48
CA GLU A 235 -6.56 4.86 20.88
C GLU A 235 -5.14 4.28 21.09
N SER A 236 -4.62 3.57 20.08
CA SER A 236 -3.27 3.01 20.06
C SER A 236 -2.16 4.05 20.28
N LEU A 237 -2.41 5.33 19.97
CA LEU A 237 -1.47 6.42 20.23
C LEU A 237 -1.21 6.63 21.73
N LEU A 238 -2.23 6.40 22.57
CA LEU A 238 -2.08 6.54 24.02
C LEU A 238 -1.13 5.48 24.58
N GLY A 239 -1.16 4.27 24.03
CA GLY A 239 -0.26 3.18 24.40
C GLY A 239 1.22 3.45 24.07
N MET A 240 1.52 4.48 23.28
CA MET A 240 2.88 4.88 22.94
C MET A 240 3.46 5.94 23.90
N LEU A 241 2.65 6.45 24.83
CA LEU A 241 3.01 7.56 25.71
C LEU A 241 2.96 7.15 27.17
N SER A 242 3.84 7.74 27.98
CA SER A 242 3.74 7.65 29.42
C SER A 242 2.64 8.58 29.96
N SER A 243 2.12 8.28 31.14
CA SER A 243 1.10 9.09 31.82
C SER A 243 1.59 10.53 32.05
N GLU A 244 2.86 10.72 32.40
CA GLU A 244 3.49 12.04 32.61
C GLU A 244 3.49 12.84 31.32
N LYS A 245 3.80 12.21 30.18
CA LYS A 245 3.82 12.89 28.89
C LYS A 245 2.42 13.34 28.46
N ILE A 246 1.41 12.50 28.69
CA ILE A 246 0.00 12.85 28.46
C ILE A 246 -0.41 14.05 29.33
N GLN A 247 -0.01 14.09 30.60
CA GLN A 247 -0.28 15.23 31.49
C GLN A 247 0.36 16.53 30.98
N VAL A 248 1.61 16.49 30.53
CA VAL A 248 2.29 17.66 29.93
C VAL A 248 1.56 18.15 28.68
N LEU A 249 1.17 17.25 27.79
CA LEU A 249 0.45 17.59 26.56
C LEU A 249 -0.93 18.21 26.85
N ASN A 250 -1.67 17.65 27.81
CA ASN A 250 -2.96 18.18 28.24
C ASN A 250 -2.82 19.56 28.90
N SER A 251 -1.81 19.76 29.75
CA SER A 251 -1.54 21.07 30.36
C SER A 251 -1.21 22.14 29.31
N LEU A 252 -0.41 21.80 28.30
CA LEU A 252 -0.12 22.72 27.19
C LEU A 252 -1.34 23.01 26.32
N TRP A 253 -2.21 22.02 26.12
CA TRP A 253 -3.49 22.21 25.42
C TRP A 253 -4.40 23.18 26.17
N GLU A 254 -4.57 23.02 27.49
CA GLU A 254 -5.35 23.94 28.31
C GLU A 254 -4.80 25.37 28.27
N GLN A 255 -3.47 25.52 28.27
CA GLN A 255 -2.83 26.82 28.12
C GLN A 255 -3.06 27.46 26.74
N LEU A 256 -3.07 26.67 25.66
CA LEU A 256 -3.43 27.13 24.33
C LEU A 256 -4.88 27.59 24.26
N GLU A 257 -5.83 26.77 24.74
CA GLU A 257 -7.25 27.11 24.79
C GLU A 257 -7.50 28.39 25.61
N SER A 258 -6.81 28.54 26.74
CA SER A 258 -6.90 29.74 27.58
C SER A 258 -6.31 30.99 26.91
N ALA A 259 -5.27 30.84 26.09
CA ALA A 259 -4.63 31.96 25.41
C ALA A 259 -5.33 32.36 24.09
N ALA A 260 -6.13 31.47 23.51
CA ALA A 260 -6.70 31.63 22.18
C ALA A 260 -7.73 32.77 22.09
N ASP A 261 -7.71 33.51 20.98
CA ASP A 261 -8.79 34.45 20.62
C ASP A 261 -10.08 33.69 20.24
N ALA A 262 -9.93 32.46 19.74
CA ALA A 262 -11.03 31.55 19.42
C ALA A 262 -10.70 30.10 19.81
N PRO A 263 -11.01 29.68 21.07
CA PRO A 263 -10.82 28.31 21.55
C PRO A 263 -11.73 27.29 20.86
N GLY A 264 -11.34 26.02 20.82
CA GLY A 264 -12.09 24.95 20.17
C GLY A 264 -13.23 24.37 21.00
N GLU A 265 -13.16 24.50 22.34
CA GLU A 265 -14.16 24.08 23.34
C GLU A 265 -14.51 22.57 23.40
N ARG A 266 -14.18 21.77 22.37
CA ARG A 266 -14.46 20.33 22.30
C ARG A 266 -13.19 19.50 22.33
N SER A 267 -13.11 18.60 23.30
CA SER A 267 -12.10 17.55 23.32
C SER A 267 -12.38 16.49 22.24
N PRO A 268 -11.36 15.98 21.54
CA PRO A 268 -11.56 14.98 20.51
C PRO A 268 -11.93 13.61 21.09
N SER A 269 -12.70 12.84 20.33
CA SER A 269 -13.11 11.48 20.72
C SER A 269 -12.08 10.43 20.31
N ARG A 270 -12.04 9.31 21.03
CA ARG A 270 -11.20 8.16 20.67
C ARG A 270 -11.88 7.33 19.60
N CYS A 271 -11.09 6.75 18.71
CA CYS A 271 -11.55 5.70 17.80
C CYS A 271 -10.62 4.49 17.87
N ALA A 272 -11.18 3.29 17.88
CA ALA A 272 -10.41 2.07 17.73
C ALA A 272 -10.08 1.85 16.24
N LEU A 273 -8.80 1.59 15.94
CA LEU A 273 -8.44 1.05 14.63
C LEU A 273 -8.70 -0.46 14.66
N SER A 274 -9.49 -0.98 13.72
CA SER A 274 -9.86 -2.39 13.70
C SER A 274 -8.95 -3.21 12.78
N ILE A 275 -8.30 -4.22 13.36
CA ILE A 275 -7.75 -5.36 12.62
C ILE A 275 -8.69 -6.53 12.89
N PRO A 276 -9.26 -7.17 11.85
CA PRO A 276 -10.06 -8.38 12.02
C PRO A 276 -9.27 -9.44 12.80
N SER A 277 -9.93 -10.09 13.77
CA SER A 277 -9.27 -11.01 14.71
C SER A 277 -8.57 -12.17 14.01
N SER A 278 -9.15 -12.69 12.93
CA SER A 278 -8.57 -13.72 12.07
C SER A 278 -7.23 -13.28 11.48
N ILE A 279 -7.17 -12.09 10.90
CA ILE A 279 -5.95 -11.51 10.35
C ILE A 279 -4.94 -11.24 11.47
N LYS A 280 -5.38 -10.63 12.58
CA LYS A 280 -4.51 -10.29 13.71
C LYS A 280 -3.79 -11.54 14.25
N SER A 281 -4.53 -12.60 14.54
CA SER A 281 -3.97 -13.84 15.08
C SER A 281 -2.94 -14.48 14.12
N GLN A 282 -3.22 -14.47 12.82
CA GLN A 282 -2.28 -15.00 11.82
C GLN A 282 -1.02 -14.16 11.68
N LEU A 283 -1.16 -12.83 11.68
CA LEU A 283 0.00 -11.94 11.68
C LEU A 283 0.86 -12.14 12.91
N GLU A 284 0.26 -12.23 14.10
CA GLU A 284 0.98 -12.46 15.35
C GLU A 284 1.76 -13.79 15.30
N SER A 285 1.12 -14.87 14.83
CA SER A 285 1.78 -16.17 14.65
C SER A 285 2.98 -16.10 13.70
N GLN A 286 2.82 -15.45 12.54
CA GLN A 286 3.89 -15.28 11.56
C GLN A 286 4.99 -14.34 12.06
N LEU A 287 4.63 -13.31 12.83
CA LEU A 287 5.57 -12.36 13.40
C LEU A 287 6.42 -12.99 14.49
N VAL A 288 5.84 -13.82 15.36
CA VAL A 288 6.58 -14.60 16.37
C VAL A 288 7.59 -15.52 15.69
N LYS A 289 7.17 -16.26 14.64
CA LYS A 289 8.08 -17.09 13.83
C LYS A 289 9.20 -16.26 13.20
N ARG A 290 8.87 -15.07 12.69
CA ARG A 290 9.87 -14.18 12.07
C ARG A 290 10.85 -13.60 13.08
N ARG A 291 10.40 -13.24 14.28
CA ARG A 291 11.25 -12.78 15.39
C ARG A 291 12.14 -13.91 15.90
N SER A 292 11.63 -15.14 16.00
CA SER A 292 12.46 -16.29 16.38
C SER A 292 13.49 -16.66 15.30
N LEU A 293 13.13 -16.54 14.02
CA LEU A 293 14.07 -16.67 12.89
C LEU A 293 15.07 -15.50 12.84
N GLY A 294 14.64 -14.29 13.21
CA GLY A 294 15.50 -13.10 13.36
C GLY A 294 16.52 -13.22 14.49
N ASN A 295 16.27 -14.05 15.51
CA ASN A 295 17.29 -14.45 16.48
C ASN A 295 18.32 -15.45 15.92
N SER A 296 18.06 -16.06 14.76
CA SER A 296 19.01 -16.91 14.02
C SER A 296 19.66 -16.20 12.81
N PHE A 297 19.15 -15.03 12.43
CA PHE A 297 19.77 -14.09 11.49
C PHE A 297 19.69 -12.69 12.11
N GLY A 298 20.61 -12.42 13.03
CA GLY A 298 20.73 -11.13 13.69
C GLY A 298 20.95 -10.00 12.68
N ILE A 299 19.92 -9.18 12.48
CA ILE A 299 20.14 -7.77 12.17
C ILE A 299 20.46 -7.13 13.50
N SER A 300 21.70 -6.71 13.66
CA SER A 300 22.27 -6.15 14.88
C SER A 300 21.44 -4.97 15.38
N HIS A 301 20.76 -5.18 16.51
CA HIS A 301 20.72 -4.14 17.53
C HIS A 301 22.15 -3.95 18.03
N GLY A 302 22.64 -2.71 18.00
CA GLY A 302 23.95 -2.38 18.53
C GLY A 302 24.06 -2.78 20.00
N MET A 303 25.12 -3.50 20.34
CA MET A 303 25.78 -3.60 21.65
C MET A 303 27.11 -4.38 21.47
N PRO A 304 28.10 -4.22 22.35
CA PRO A 304 28.72 -3.03 22.91
C PRO A 304 30.01 -2.67 22.12
N ASN A 305 30.38 -1.39 22.08
CA ASN A 305 31.71 -0.97 21.65
C ASN A 305 32.78 -1.62 22.56
N GLU A 306 33.52 -2.61 22.05
CA GLU A 306 34.95 -2.63 22.36
C GLU A 306 35.52 -1.37 21.73
N SER A 307 35.69 -0.31 22.53
CA SER A 307 36.26 0.94 22.06
C SER A 307 37.67 0.66 21.54
N ILE A 308 37.85 0.67 20.23
CA ILE A 308 39.17 0.73 19.63
C ILE A 308 39.71 2.13 19.89
N ASP A 309 40.89 2.22 20.51
CA ASP A 309 41.59 3.50 20.65
C ASP A 309 41.99 4.01 19.25
N GLU A 310 41.30 5.04 18.77
CA GLU A 310 41.55 5.67 17.46
C GLU A 310 43.00 6.15 17.31
N ASN A 311 43.69 6.47 18.41
CA ASN A 311 45.08 6.89 18.38
C ASN A 311 46.03 5.72 18.10
N GLU A 312 45.70 4.51 18.56
CA GLU A 312 46.48 3.30 18.30
C GLU A 312 46.39 2.88 16.82
N VAL A 313 45.21 2.96 16.22
CA VAL A 313 44.98 2.56 14.82
C VAL A 313 45.73 3.46 13.83
N LYS A 314 45.77 4.78 14.10
CA LYS A 314 46.51 5.75 13.27
C LYS A 314 48.02 5.51 13.26
N LEU A 315 48.57 4.86 14.29
CA LEU A 315 50.00 4.52 14.40
C LEU A 315 50.37 3.23 13.67
N LEU A 316 49.39 2.39 13.32
CA LEU A 316 49.62 1.14 12.59
C LEU A 316 49.81 1.39 11.10
N ASN A 317 50.73 0.68 10.45
CA ASN A 317 50.83 0.66 8.99
C ASN A 317 49.71 -0.22 8.37
N TRP A 318 49.45 -0.08 7.07
CA TRP A 318 48.31 -0.75 6.44
C TRP A 318 48.38 -2.29 6.52
N LYS A 319 49.59 -2.88 6.52
CA LYS A 319 49.76 -4.34 6.70
C LYS A 319 49.37 -4.77 8.11
N GLN A 320 49.72 -3.97 9.12
CA GLN A 320 49.35 -4.23 10.51
C GLN A 320 47.84 -4.10 10.73
N VAL A 321 47.19 -3.09 10.13
CA VAL A 321 45.72 -2.97 10.17
C VAL A 321 45.07 -4.17 9.48
N LEU A 322 45.58 -4.59 8.32
CA LEU A 322 45.09 -5.77 7.60
C LEU A 322 45.21 -7.07 8.42
N GLU A 323 46.36 -7.31 9.06
CA GLU A 323 46.55 -8.46 9.96
C GLU A 323 45.65 -8.38 11.21
N LYS A 324 45.43 -7.18 11.75
CA LYS A 324 44.51 -6.95 12.86
C LYS A 324 43.08 -7.35 12.46
N ILE A 325 42.61 -6.92 11.29
CA ILE A 325 41.30 -7.34 10.75
C ILE A 325 41.23 -8.86 10.55
N LYS A 326 42.26 -9.49 9.97
CA LYS A 326 42.30 -10.96 9.76
C LYS A 326 42.23 -11.76 11.06
N SER A 327 42.72 -11.18 12.16
CA SER A 327 42.70 -11.81 13.47
C SER A 327 41.30 -11.85 14.10
N TYR A 328 40.37 -10.99 13.68
CA TYR A 328 38.99 -11.03 14.14
C TYR A 328 38.24 -12.25 13.59
N PRO A 329 37.33 -12.84 14.38
CA PRO A 329 36.37 -13.81 13.85
C PRO A 329 35.58 -13.21 12.67
N PRO A 330 35.11 -14.04 11.71
CA PRO A 330 34.21 -13.58 10.66
C PRO A 330 33.08 -12.73 11.24
N THR A 331 32.68 -11.67 10.53
CA THR A 331 31.62 -10.73 10.95
C THR A 331 31.88 -9.92 12.24
N LYS A 332 33.09 -9.98 12.82
CA LYS A 332 33.40 -9.30 14.09
C LYS A 332 34.41 -8.15 14.00
N ALA A 333 35.06 -7.92 12.85
CA ALA A 333 35.99 -6.81 12.69
C ALA A 333 35.21 -5.47 12.62
N PRO A 334 35.61 -4.44 13.38
CA PRO A 334 34.95 -3.13 13.34
C PRO A 334 35.14 -2.40 12.01
N GLU A 335 34.10 -1.66 11.61
CA GLU A 335 34.05 -0.93 10.34
C GLU A 335 35.15 0.14 10.22
N GLN A 336 35.50 0.80 11.32
CA GLN A 336 36.53 1.85 11.38
C GLN A 336 37.91 1.37 10.91
N LEU A 337 38.24 0.09 11.10
CA LEU A 337 39.50 -0.47 10.61
C LEU A 337 39.52 -0.56 9.08
N PHE A 338 38.37 -0.79 8.45
CA PHE A 338 38.23 -0.81 6.99
C PHE A 338 38.21 0.61 6.41
N GLU A 339 37.55 1.56 7.07
CA GLU A 339 37.58 2.97 6.69
C GLU A 339 39.00 3.53 6.72
N GLU A 340 39.78 3.22 7.76
CA GLU A 340 41.18 3.62 7.86
C GLU A 340 42.08 2.93 6.82
N LEU A 341 41.81 1.67 6.45
CA LEU A 341 42.50 1.04 5.32
C LEU A 341 42.19 1.78 4.02
N LEU A 342 40.93 2.13 3.79
CA LEU A 342 40.46 2.76 2.56
C LEU A 342 40.73 4.27 2.50
N SER A 343 41.01 4.93 3.62
CA SER A 343 41.51 6.32 3.66
C SER A 343 42.93 6.41 3.10
N ARG A 344 43.67 5.29 3.11
CA ARG A 344 45.04 5.18 2.59
C ARG A 344 45.03 4.83 1.11
N THR A 345 45.98 5.41 0.37
CA THR A 345 46.17 5.10 -1.04
C THR A 345 46.92 3.79 -1.19
N PHE A 346 46.29 2.76 -1.77
CA PHE A 346 47.00 1.56 -2.19
C PHE A 346 47.53 1.74 -3.61
N GLY A 347 48.76 1.28 -3.85
CA GLY A 347 49.42 1.41 -5.16
C GLY A 347 49.08 0.29 -6.15
N LYS A 348 48.41 -0.79 -5.71
CA LYS A 348 48.12 -1.97 -6.52
C LYS A 348 46.65 -2.35 -6.43
N ALA A 349 46.07 -2.73 -7.57
CA ALA A 349 44.70 -3.23 -7.63
C ALA A 349 44.47 -4.47 -6.74
N GLN A 350 45.49 -5.32 -6.56
CA GLN A 350 45.42 -6.50 -5.69
C GLN A 350 45.15 -6.15 -4.23
N ASP A 351 45.74 -5.06 -3.72
CA ASP A 351 45.58 -4.69 -2.32
C ASP A 351 44.12 -4.27 -2.03
N TYR A 352 43.50 -3.53 -2.95
CA TYR A 352 42.07 -3.21 -2.88
C TYR A 352 41.17 -4.46 -3.00
N MET A 353 41.58 -5.47 -3.79
CA MET A 353 40.84 -6.74 -3.87
C MET A 353 40.88 -7.51 -2.55
N ASP A 354 42.04 -7.55 -1.90
CA ASP A 354 42.19 -8.23 -0.61
C ASP A 354 41.35 -7.56 0.48
N VAL A 355 41.29 -6.21 0.50
CA VAL A 355 40.40 -5.45 1.39
C VAL A 355 38.94 -5.74 1.10
N GLY A 356 38.53 -5.74 -0.18
CA GLY A 356 37.15 -6.02 -0.56
C GLY A 356 36.71 -7.43 -0.16
N ILE A 357 37.53 -8.45 -0.37
CA ILE A 357 37.25 -9.84 0.05
C ILE A 357 37.11 -9.93 1.57
N LEU A 358 37.99 -9.24 2.30
CA LEU A 358 37.94 -9.20 3.76
C LEU A 358 36.70 -8.47 4.26
N ALA A 359 36.32 -7.36 3.64
CA ALA A 359 35.09 -6.62 3.94
C ALA A 359 33.85 -7.49 3.72
N VAL A 360 33.79 -8.28 2.63
CA VAL A 360 32.71 -9.27 2.42
C VAL A 360 32.69 -10.33 3.52
N ARG A 361 33.84 -10.85 3.95
CA ARG A 361 33.94 -11.82 5.06
C ARG A 361 33.41 -11.25 6.37
N HIS A 362 33.55 -9.94 6.58
CA HIS A 362 33.05 -9.25 7.77
C HIS A 362 31.70 -8.56 7.59
N GLN A 363 31.02 -8.77 6.44
CA GLN A 363 29.71 -8.21 6.10
C GLN A 363 29.66 -6.69 5.92
N HIS A 364 30.80 -6.04 5.70
CA HIS A 364 30.91 -4.62 5.37
C HIS A 364 30.74 -4.40 3.86
N TYR A 365 29.52 -4.61 3.35
CA TYR A 365 29.27 -4.72 1.92
C TYR A 365 29.51 -3.42 1.13
N LEU A 366 29.22 -2.25 1.71
CA LEU A 366 29.49 -0.95 1.07
C LEU A 366 30.99 -0.70 0.89
N LEU A 367 31.79 -1.02 1.92
CA LEU A 367 33.24 -0.91 1.85
C LEU A 367 33.85 -1.93 0.88
N ALA A 368 33.25 -3.13 0.79
CA ALA A 368 33.62 -4.11 -0.22
C ALA A 368 33.39 -3.61 -1.65
N GLU A 369 32.24 -2.99 -1.91
CA GLU A 369 31.90 -2.40 -3.22
C GLU A 369 32.89 -1.30 -3.61
N VAL A 370 33.14 -0.35 -2.71
CA VAL A 370 34.11 0.74 -2.93
C VAL A 370 35.52 0.18 -3.21
N SER A 371 35.91 -0.88 -2.49
CA SER A 371 37.22 -1.52 -2.67
C SER A 371 37.33 -2.16 -4.06
N TYR A 372 36.32 -2.91 -4.49
CA TYR A 372 36.30 -3.54 -5.81
C TYR A 372 36.29 -2.51 -6.94
N LEU A 373 35.51 -1.43 -6.82
CA LEU A 373 35.48 -0.36 -7.82
C LEU A 373 36.83 0.37 -7.93
N ARG A 374 37.53 0.60 -6.81
CA ARG A 374 38.88 1.17 -6.82
C ARG A 374 39.90 0.22 -7.47
N ALA A 375 39.82 -1.09 -7.21
CA ALA A 375 40.66 -2.08 -7.87
C ALA A 375 40.46 -2.08 -9.40
N ILE A 376 39.20 -2.04 -9.84
CA ILE A 376 38.80 -1.98 -11.26
C ILE A 376 39.34 -0.70 -11.92
N ASN A 377 39.23 0.45 -11.26
CA ASN A 377 39.73 1.72 -11.77
C ASN A 377 41.26 1.75 -11.95
N LEU A 378 42.01 1.00 -11.14
CA LEU A 378 43.47 0.93 -11.25
C LEU A 378 43.93 0.00 -12.39
N ASN A 379 43.35 -1.20 -12.46
CA ASN A 379 43.66 -2.15 -13.53
C ASN A 379 42.51 -3.15 -13.69
N PRO A 380 41.61 -2.95 -14.68
CA PRO A 380 40.41 -3.75 -14.84
C PRO A 380 40.73 -5.15 -15.39
N ILE A 381 40.38 -6.19 -14.65
CA ILE A 381 40.55 -7.60 -15.04
C ILE A 381 39.32 -8.42 -14.65
N PHE A 382 39.04 -9.50 -15.39
CA PHE A 382 37.76 -10.21 -15.36
C PHE A 382 37.31 -10.68 -13.96
N TRP A 383 38.24 -11.13 -13.11
CA TRP A 383 37.91 -11.68 -11.78
C TRP A 383 37.50 -10.59 -10.78
N GLN A 384 37.88 -9.33 -10.97
CA GLN A 384 37.39 -8.21 -10.15
C GLN A 384 35.90 -7.99 -10.39
N TYR A 385 35.49 -7.97 -11.65
CA TYR A 385 34.08 -7.91 -12.04
C TYR A 385 33.30 -9.15 -11.57
N MET A 386 33.95 -10.32 -11.52
CA MET A 386 33.34 -11.52 -10.91
C MET A 386 33.04 -11.32 -9.41
N HIS A 387 33.99 -10.78 -8.64
CA HIS A 387 33.78 -10.52 -7.21
C HIS A 387 32.77 -9.41 -6.93
N LEU A 388 32.78 -8.35 -7.73
CA LEU A 388 31.77 -7.29 -7.66
C LEU A 388 30.38 -7.82 -8.03
N GLY A 389 30.30 -8.67 -9.06
CA GLY A 389 29.07 -9.37 -9.43
C GLY A 389 28.56 -10.30 -8.32
N ASP A 390 29.45 -11.04 -7.66
CA ASP A 390 29.12 -11.90 -6.52
C ASP A 390 28.60 -11.09 -5.33
N LEU A 391 29.20 -9.91 -5.08
CA LEU A 391 28.76 -8.98 -4.06
C LEU A 391 27.33 -8.47 -4.36
N TYR A 392 27.09 -7.97 -5.57
CA TYR A 392 25.75 -7.56 -5.98
C TYR A 392 24.74 -8.71 -5.95
N GLY A 393 25.17 -9.92 -6.32
CA GLY A 393 24.34 -11.13 -6.20
C GLY A 393 23.96 -11.45 -4.75
N ARG A 394 24.86 -11.23 -3.78
CA ARG A 394 24.57 -11.36 -2.33
C ARG A 394 23.61 -10.27 -1.85
N LEU A 395 23.74 -9.06 -2.38
CA LEU A 395 22.85 -7.91 -2.12
C LEU A 395 21.51 -8.01 -2.86
N LYS A 396 21.29 -9.05 -3.68
CA LYS A 396 20.11 -9.26 -4.53
C LYS A 396 19.91 -8.19 -5.61
N GLU A 397 21.00 -7.51 -5.98
CA GLU A 397 21.07 -6.53 -7.06
C GLU A 397 21.38 -7.21 -8.40
N TYR A 398 20.43 -8.02 -8.88
CA TYR A 398 20.65 -8.96 -9.99
C TYR A 398 20.98 -8.27 -11.34
N GLN A 399 20.56 -7.02 -11.54
CA GLN A 399 20.86 -6.28 -12.77
C GLN A 399 22.29 -5.73 -12.78
N GLN A 400 22.77 -5.21 -11.65
CA GLN A 400 24.16 -4.81 -11.46
C GLN A 400 25.09 -6.03 -11.54
N ALA A 401 24.70 -7.16 -10.92
CA ALA A 401 25.45 -8.41 -10.99
C ALA A 401 25.61 -8.91 -12.44
N GLU A 402 24.53 -8.92 -13.22
CA GLU A 402 24.56 -9.28 -14.64
C GLU A 402 25.51 -8.40 -15.46
N ARG A 403 25.43 -7.07 -15.29
CA ARG A 403 26.33 -6.14 -15.98
C ARG A 403 27.80 -6.41 -15.62
N CYS A 404 28.08 -6.74 -14.36
CA CYS A 404 29.43 -7.09 -13.91
C CYS A 404 29.89 -8.39 -14.58
N TYR A 405 29.09 -9.44 -14.62
CA TYR A 405 29.49 -10.68 -15.28
C TYR A 405 29.65 -10.53 -16.79
N GLN A 406 28.80 -9.73 -17.45
CA GLN A 406 28.95 -9.38 -18.86
C GLN A 406 30.26 -8.64 -19.12
N LYS A 407 30.59 -7.63 -18.31
CA LYS A 407 31.89 -6.94 -18.38
C LYS A 407 33.07 -7.87 -18.11
N GLY A 408 32.93 -8.81 -17.18
CA GLY A 408 33.91 -9.87 -16.95
C GLY A 408 34.11 -10.77 -18.19
N LEU A 409 33.02 -11.14 -18.87
CA LEU A 409 33.05 -11.95 -20.09
C LEU A 409 33.61 -11.18 -21.30
N GLU A 410 33.40 -9.87 -21.38
CA GLU A 410 34.07 -9.03 -22.39
C GLU A 410 35.61 -9.09 -22.23
N LEU A 411 36.10 -9.12 -20.99
CA LEU A 411 37.52 -9.21 -20.67
C LEU A 411 38.09 -10.64 -20.74
N ASN A 412 37.25 -11.66 -20.53
CA ASN A 412 37.60 -13.06 -20.69
C ASN A 412 36.42 -13.87 -21.29
N PRO A 413 36.31 -13.91 -22.63
CA PRO A 413 35.19 -14.58 -23.32
C PRO A 413 35.07 -16.08 -23.03
N GLN A 414 36.19 -16.73 -22.65
CA GLN A 414 36.26 -18.16 -22.32
C GLN A 414 36.05 -18.46 -20.83
N GLY A 415 35.71 -17.44 -20.01
CA GLY A 415 35.51 -17.61 -18.57
C GLY A 415 34.27 -18.45 -18.24
N LEU A 416 34.46 -19.77 -18.06
CA LEU A 416 33.38 -20.70 -17.73
C LEU A 416 32.69 -20.36 -16.39
N ASP A 417 33.45 -19.95 -15.37
CA ASP A 417 32.89 -19.55 -14.07
C ASP A 417 32.02 -18.29 -14.17
N LEU A 418 32.42 -17.30 -14.98
CA LEU A 418 31.63 -16.10 -15.23
C LEU A 418 30.34 -16.43 -15.98
N ARG A 419 30.41 -17.34 -16.95
CA ARG A 419 29.25 -17.82 -17.71
C ARG A 419 28.28 -18.60 -16.83
N ALA A 420 28.79 -19.45 -15.92
CA ALA A 420 27.98 -20.16 -14.94
C ALA A 420 27.34 -19.22 -13.90
N ARG A 421 28.03 -18.15 -13.48
CA ARG A 421 27.48 -17.11 -12.59
C ARG A 421 26.43 -16.26 -13.28
N LEU A 422 26.66 -15.89 -14.54
CA LEU A 422 25.65 -15.22 -15.36
C LEU A 422 24.41 -16.10 -15.52
N ALA A 423 24.58 -17.38 -15.83
CA ALA A 423 23.47 -18.33 -15.89
C ALA A 423 22.74 -18.47 -14.55
N ASN A 424 23.48 -18.47 -13.43
CA ASN A 424 22.88 -18.47 -12.08
C ASN A 424 22.02 -17.23 -11.82
N GLU A 425 22.47 -16.04 -12.24
CA GLU A 425 21.68 -14.82 -12.09
C GLU A 425 20.49 -14.77 -13.04
N LYS A 426 20.64 -15.24 -14.28
CA LYS A 426 19.54 -15.41 -15.24
C LYS A 426 18.48 -16.37 -14.69
N ALA A 427 18.89 -17.49 -14.13
CA ALA A 427 18.00 -18.43 -13.46
C ALA A 427 17.30 -17.81 -12.23
N ARG A 428 18.01 -17.00 -11.43
CA ARG A 428 17.42 -16.25 -10.30
C ARG A 428 16.40 -15.19 -10.72
N LYS A 429 16.52 -14.65 -11.94
CA LYS A 429 15.54 -13.75 -12.56
C LYS A 429 14.36 -14.49 -13.20
N GLY A 430 14.41 -15.82 -13.29
CA GLY A 430 13.41 -16.64 -13.99
C GLY A 430 13.63 -16.72 -15.50
N GLU A 431 14.77 -16.25 -16.01
CA GLU A 431 15.15 -16.29 -17.42
C GLU A 431 15.80 -17.66 -17.74
N PHE A 432 15.02 -18.74 -17.56
CA PHE A 432 15.53 -20.11 -17.56
C PHE A 432 16.05 -20.57 -18.93
N GLU A 433 15.44 -20.13 -20.04
CA GLU A 433 15.91 -20.48 -21.38
C GLU A 433 17.30 -19.88 -21.69
N GLU A 434 17.51 -18.61 -21.34
CA GLU A 434 18.82 -17.97 -21.50
C GLU A 434 19.85 -18.59 -20.54
N ALA A 435 19.45 -18.89 -19.31
CA ALA A 435 20.30 -19.59 -18.36
C ALA A 435 20.72 -20.97 -18.90
N SER A 436 19.79 -21.75 -19.45
CA SER A 436 20.08 -23.07 -20.03
C SER A 436 21.03 -22.98 -21.22
N LYS A 437 20.86 -22.01 -22.13
CA LYS A 437 21.82 -21.79 -23.25
C LYS A 437 23.24 -21.54 -22.74
N LEU A 438 23.38 -20.67 -21.75
CA LEU A 438 24.68 -20.37 -21.13
C LEU A 438 25.28 -21.59 -20.41
N LEU A 439 24.44 -22.45 -19.80
CA LEU A 439 24.89 -23.68 -19.16
C LEU A 439 25.33 -24.74 -20.18
N THR A 440 24.67 -24.86 -21.34
CA THR A 440 25.08 -25.76 -22.42
C THR A 440 26.52 -25.51 -22.84
N GLU A 441 26.87 -24.24 -23.09
CA GLU A 441 28.25 -23.84 -23.42
C GLU A 441 29.26 -24.19 -22.30
N VAL A 442 28.84 -24.09 -21.03
CA VAL A 442 29.68 -24.47 -19.88
C VAL A 442 29.90 -25.98 -19.83
N PHE A 443 28.86 -26.78 -20.07
CA PHE A 443 28.91 -28.23 -20.01
C PHE A 443 29.65 -28.85 -21.20
N GLU A 444 29.63 -28.23 -22.38
CA GLU A 444 30.44 -28.64 -23.54
C GLU A 444 31.94 -28.65 -23.21
N HIS A 445 32.40 -27.75 -22.34
CA HIS A 445 33.81 -27.61 -22.00
C HIS A 445 34.17 -28.24 -20.65
N LYS A 446 33.26 -28.22 -19.68
CA LYS A 446 33.45 -28.79 -18.34
C LYS A 446 32.15 -29.42 -17.83
N PRO A 447 31.89 -30.69 -18.16
CA PRO A 447 30.67 -31.40 -17.77
C PRO A 447 30.41 -31.43 -16.25
N GLU A 448 31.47 -31.48 -15.43
CA GLU A 448 31.37 -31.56 -13.96
C GLU A 448 31.46 -30.20 -13.25
N HIS A 449 31.07 -29.11 -13.91
CA HIS A 449 31.18 -27.77 -13.32
C HIS A 449 30.19 -27.58 -12.14
N GLY A 450 30.69 -27.57 -10.90
CA GLY A 450 29.86 -27.62 -9.69
C GLY A 450 28.87 -26.45 -9.47
N LEU A 451 29.15 -25.23 -9.94
CA LEU A 451 28.12 -24.17 -9.94
C LEU A 451 27.05 -24.44 -11.01
N ALA A 452 27.46 -24.74 -12.25
CA ALA A 452 26.57 -25.03 -13.37
C ALA A 452 25.61 -26.20 -13.07
N LEU A 453 26.11 -27.29 -12.48
CA LEU A 453 25.27 -28.42 -12.05
C LEU A 453 24.23 -28.01 -11.00
N ARG A 454 24.58 -27.15 -10.03
CA ARG A 454 23.63 -26.63 -9.03
C ARG A 454 22.59 -25.69 -9.64
N VAL A 455 22.97 -24.93 -10.67
CA VAL A 455 22.03 -24.07 -11.40
C VAL A 455 21.12 -24.93 -12.26
N LEU A 456 21.65 -25.93 -12.96
CA LEU A 456 20.87 -26.89 -13.74
C LEU A 456 19.87 -27.64 -12.87
N GLN A 457 20.29 -28.20 -11.73
CA GLN A 457 19.38 -28.84 -10.77
C GLN A 457 18.28 -27.88 -10.26
N ARG A 458 18.59 -26.59 -10.10
CA ARG A 458 17.60 -25.57 -9.74
C ARG A 458 16.63 -25.29 -10.89
N ILE A 459 17.12 -25.24 -12.12
CA ILE A 459 16.30 -25.07 -13.34
C ILE A 459 15.42 -26.31 -13.55
N GLU A 460 15.95 -27.52 -13.41
CA GLU A 460 15.25 -28.79 -13.56
C GLU A 460 14.19 -28.98 -12.47
N LYS A 461 14.52 -28.62 -11.21
CA LYS A 461 13.56 -28.58 -10.11
C LYS A 461 12.47 -27.53 -10.36
N HIS A 462 12.84 -26.34 -10.85
CA HIS A 462 11.85 -25.36 -11.30
C HIS A 462 11.07 -25.86 -12.51
N GLN A 463 11.60 -26.64 -13.45
CA GLN A 463 10.86 -27.13 -14.62
C GLN A 463 9.88 -28.26 -14.26
N THR A 464 10.18 -29.05 -13.22
CA THR A 464 9.22 -30.01 -12.64
C THR A 464 8.15 -29.31 -11.80
N GLU A 465 8.48 -28.20 -11.14
CA GLU A 465 7.53 -27.35 -10.39
C GLU A 465 6.81 -26.31 -11.31
N ALA A 466 7.36 -25.96 -12.48
CA ALA A 466 6.90 -24.91 -13.41
C ALA A 466 5.80 -25.37 -14.37
N SER A 467 5.39 -26.64 -14.33
CA SER A 467 4.05 -26.98 -14.86
C SER A 467 2.94 -26.28 -14.07
N GLU A 468 3.22 -25.75 -12.86
CA GLU A 468 2.29 -24.91 -12.09
C GLU A 468 2.69 -23.41 -11.99
N GLU A 469 3.95 -23.03 -12.24
CA GLU A 469 4.46 -21.66 -11.98
C GLU A 469 4.56 -20.73 -13.21
N ASP A 470 4.43 -21.25 -14.44
CA ASP A 470 4.52 -20.50 -15.72
C ASP A 470 3.48 -19.37 -15.87
N ARG A 471 2.51 -19.36 -14.96
CA ARG A 471 1.45 -18.37 -14.90
C ARG A 471 1.85 -17.10 -14.16
N THR A 472 2.85 -17.13 -13.27
CA THR A 472 3.29 -15.96 -12.47
C THR A 472 4.24 -15.05 -13.25
N GLY A 473 5.15 -15.63 -14.06
CA GLY A 473 6.02 -14.88 -14.98
C GLY A 473 5.25 -14.22 -16.11
N THR A 474 4.25 -14.93 -16.65
CA THR A 474 3.31 -14.43 -17.65
C THR A 474 2.42 -13.32 -17.07
N ILE A 475 1.97 -13.44 -15.81
CA ILE A 475 1.25 -12.37 -15.10
C ILE A 475 2.14 -11.16 -14.82
N LYS A 476 3.40 -11.33 -14.42
CA LYS A 476 4.33 -10.20 -14.23
C LYS A 476 4.58 -9.47 -15.56
N LYS A 477 4.79 -10.20 -16.66
CA LYS A 477 4.87 -9.62 -18.02
C LYS A 477 3.56 -8.95 -18.45
N LEU A 478 2.39 -9.53 -18.17
CA LEU A 478 1.07 -8.94 -18.48
C LEU A 478 0.74 -7.71 -17.62
N ILE A 479 1.07 -7.73 -16.33
CA ILE A 479 0.95 -6.59 -15.39
C ILE A 479 1.88 -5.46 -15.82
N THR A 480 3.11 -5.77 -16.26
CA THR A 480 4.08 -4.77 -16.74
C THR A 480 3.69 -4.20 -18.11
N ASN A 481 2.96 -4.96 -18.93
CA ASN A 481 2.50 -4.52 -20.25
C ASN A 481 1.12 -3.84 -20.25
N HIS A 482 0.30 -3.98 -19.20
CA HIS A 482 -1.06 -3.42 -19.17
C HIS A 482 -1.36 -2.42 -18.03
N LEU A 483 -0.50 -2.28 -17.02
CA LEU A 483 -0.60 -1.18 -16.07
C LEU A 483 0.46 -0.14 -16.43
N PRO A 484 0.10 1.08 -16.90
CA PRO A 484 1.06 2.17 -16.98
C PRO A 484 1.75 2.31 -15.63
N GLN A 485 3.06 2.12 -15.61
CA GLN A 485 3.88 2.31 -14.43
C GLN A 485 3.73 3.78 -14.00
N ILE A 486 3.02 3.99 -12.90
CA ILE A 486 3.06 5.23 -12.15
C ILE A 486 4.13 4.99 -11.08
N ASP A 487 5.38 5.23 -11.44
CA ASP A 487 6.52 5.15 -10.56
C ASP A 487 6.73 6.43 -9.73
N SER A 488 6.02 7.51 -10.06
CA SER A 488 6.00 8.74 -9.27
C SER A 488 4.58 9.25 -9.01
N TYR A 489 4.36 9.73 -7.79
CA TYR A 489 3.08 10.33 -7.38
C TYR A 489 2.74 11.60 -8.18
N ASP A 490 3.69 12.17 -8.95
CA ASP A 490 3.51 13.41 -9.69
C ASP A 490 2.31 13.37 -10.65
N ARG A 491 2.02 12.20 -11.23
CA ARG A 491 0.82 12.02 -12.07
C ARG A 491 -0.48 12.14 -11.28
N VAL A 492 -0.50 11.61 -10.06
CA VAL A 492 -1.65 11.72 -9.15
C VAL A 492 -1.80 13.17 -8.68
N ALA A 493 -0.69 13.81 -8.27
CA ALA A 493 -0.69 15.21 -7.87
C ALA A 493 -1.18 16.14 -8.99
N SER A 494 -0.70 15.94 -10.23
CA SER A 494 -1.13 16.70 -11.41
C SER A 494 -2.62 16.49 -11.71
N ALA A 495 -3.12 15.26 -11.55
CA ALA A 495 -4.54 14.99 -11.73
C ALA A 495 -5.38 15.61 -10.62
N LEU A 496 -4.95 15.57 -9.35
CA LEU A 496 -5.63 16.22 -8.23
C LEU A 496 -5.72 17.74 -8.43
N ALA A 497 -4.66 18.36 -8.97
CA ALA A 497 -4.64 19.79 -9.28
C ALA A 497 -5.66 20.21 -10.35
N THR A 498 -6.05 19.29 -11.24
CA THR A 498 -7.01 19.56 -12.33
C THR A 498 -8.42 19.06 -12.03
N SER A 499 -8.55 17.93 -11.33
CA SER A 499 -9.82 17.29 -11.01
C SER A 499 -9.66 16.37 -9.80
N LEU A 500 -10.37 16.69 -8.71
CA LEU A 500 -10.37 15.88 -7.48
C LEU A 500 -10.83 14.44 -7.74
N THR A 501 -11.85 14.25 -8.58
CA THR A 501 -12.39 12.93 -8.92
C THR A 501 -11.38 12.10 -9.72
N ARG A 502 -10.75 12.69 -10.75
CA ARG A 502 -9.70 12.03 -11.53
C ARG A 502 -8.48 11.72 -10.69
N GLY A 503 -8.05 12.66 -9.85
CA GLY A 503 -6.93 12.49 -8.94
C GLY A 503 -7.18 11.38 -7.92
N ALA A 504 -8.37 11.34 -7.31
CA ALA A 504 -8.75 10.27 -6.37
C ALA A 504 -8.82 8.88 -7.06
N ALA A 505 -9.29 8.82 -8.31
CA ALA A 505 -9.30 7.59 -9.08
C ALA A 505 -7.88 7.09 -9.38
N LEU A 506 -6.97 7.97 -9.81
CA LEU A 506 -5.56 7.62 -10.05
C LEU A 506 -4.83 7.26 -8.76
N ASP A 507 -5.15 7.93 -7.66
CA ASP A 507 -4.62 7.64 -6.33
C ASP A 507 -4.97 6.21 -5.89
N ARG A 508 -6.25 5.84 -6.02
CA ARG A 508 -6.73 4.49 -5.74
C ARG A 508 -6.03 3.47 -6.63
N TYR A 509 -5.96 3.75 -7.93
CA TYR A 509 -5.28 2.89 -8.89
C TYR A 509 -3.79 2.68 -8.55
N MET A 510 -3.06 3.74 -8.19
CA MET A 510 -1.65 3.65 -7.81
C MET A 510 -1.45 2.74 -6.59
N GLN A 511 -2.28 2.91 -5.55
CA GLN A 511 -2.20 2.05 -4.36
C GLN A 511 -2.54 0.59 -4.67
N GLN A 512 -3.57 0.33 -5.47
CA GLN A 512 -3.94 -1.03 -5.91
C GLN A 512 -2.81 -1.66 -6.75
N SER A 513 -2.20 -0.89 -7.66
CA SER A 513 -1.08 -1.37 -8.47
C SER A 513 0.15 -1.72 -7.62
N ILE A 514 0.47 -0.91 -6.60
CA ILE A 514 1.64 -1.17 -5.73
C ILE A 514 1.38 -2.38 -4.85
N PHE A 515 0.15 -2.52 -4.33
CA PHE A 515 -0.27 -3.73 -3.61
C PHE A 515 -0.01 -4.98 -4.45
N LEU A 516 -0.42 -4.98 -5.73
CA LEU A 516 -0.25 -6.13 -6.63
C LEU A 516 1.21 -6.43 -7.03
N GLN A 517 2.11 -5.46 -6.92
CA GLN A 517 3.51 -5.59 -7.35
C GLN A 517 4.47 -5.93 -6.21
N ARG A 518 3.97 -6.10 -5.00
CA ARG A 518 4.77 -6.29 -3.79
C ARG A 518 4.23 -7.46 -2.97
N ASP A 519 5.12 -8.25 -2.38
CA ASP A 519 4.75 -9.20 -1.33
C ASP A 519 4.36 -8.43 -0.06
N ASN A 520 3.06 -8.24 0.13
CA ASN A 520 2.52 -7.38 1.18
C ASN A 520 2.67 -7.97 2.58
N LEU A 521 2.58 -9.30 2.73
CA LEU A 521 2.77 -9.94 4.03
C LEU A 521 4.22 -9.80 4.47
N ILE A 522 5.18 -10.15 3.62
CA ILE A 522 6.60 -10.05 3.94
C ILE A 522 7.00 -8.59 4.17
N TRP A 523 6.51 -7.67 3.33
CA TRP A 523 6.76 -6.24 3.48
C TRP A 523 6.26 -5.70 4.83
N LEU A 524 5.03 -6.04 5.22
CA LEU A 524 4.46 -5.61 6.49
C LEU A 524 5.22 -6.22 7.67
N LEU A 525 5.44 -7.55 7.66
CA LEU A 525 6.15 -8.25 8.73
C LEU A 525 7.57 -7.70 8.94
N ASN A 526 8.30 -7.40 7.87
CA ASN A 526 9.62 -6.78 7.96
C ASN A 526 9.58 -5.41 8.62
N GLY A 527 8.58 -4.59 8.27
CA GLY A 527 8.45 -3.24 8.79
C GLY A 527 8.07 -3.19 10.27
N ILE A 528 7.20 -4.11 10.71
CA ILE A 528 6.70 -4.12 12.09
C ILE A 528 7.56 -4.96 13.05
N ALA A 529 8.41 -5.87 12.55
CA ALA A 529 9.21 -6.77 13.39
C ALA A 529 10.11 -6.05 14.40
N GLN A 530 10.60 -4.85 14.04
CA GLN A 530 11.50 -4.03 14.84
C GLN A 530 10.77 -3.01 15.74
N LEU A 531 9.45 -2.95 15.67
CA LEU A 531 8.66 -2.00 16.47
C LEU A 531 8.28 -2.60 17.82
N GLU A 532 8.17 -1.72 18.82
CA GLU A 532 7.64 -2.06 20.14
C GLU A 532 6.11 -2.12 20.12
N ASN A 533 5.55 -2.97 20.99
CA ASN A 533 4.14 -3.35 21.13
C ASN A 533 3.11 -2.31 20.58
N SER A 534 3.00 -1.13 21.20
CA SER A 534 1.97 -0.15 20.82
C SER A 534 2.19 0.47 19.43
N ALA A 535 3.46 0.69 19.04
CA ALA A 535 3.82 1.19 17.71
C ALA A 535 3.56 0.15 16.63
N GLU A 536 3.87 -1.11 16.92
CA GLU A 536 3.57 -2.26 16.05
C GLU A 536 2.07 -2.37 15.78
N VAL A 537 1.25 -2.34 16.84
CA VAL A 537 -0.21 -2.44 16.74
C VAL A 537 -0.80 -1.27 15.94
N ASP A 538 -0.34 -0.05 16.20
CA ASP A 538 -0.83 1.14 15.50
C ASP A 538 -0.48 1.13 14.01
N LEU A 539 0.79 0.87 13.65
CA LEU A 539 1.21 0.84 12.24
C LEU A 539 0.44 -0.24 11.49
N THR A 540 0.37 -1.45 12.06
CA THR A 540 -0.37 -2.57 11.50
C THR A 540 -1.82 -2.17 11.25
N ALA A 541 -2.49 -1.62 12.26
CA ALA A 541 -3.89 -1.24 12.15
C ALA A 541 -4.13 -0.14 11.09
N ARG A 542 -3.22 0.82 10.95
CA ARG A 542 -3.32 1.85 9.90
C ARG A 542 -3.12 1.30 8.50
N ILE A 543 -2.11 0.46 8.29
CA ILE A 543 -1.88 -0.20 7.00
C ILE A 543 -3.11 -1.02 6.61
N PHE A 544 -3.68 -1.80 7.54
CA PHE A 544 -4.91 -2.55 7.28
C PHE A 544 -6.11 -1.66 7.00
N ASN A 545 -6.27 -0.57 7.74
CA ASN A 545 -7.38 0.36 7.50
C ASN A 545 -7.30 0.99 6.10
N HIS A 546 -6.08 1.29 5.62
CA HIS A 546 -5.89 1.74 4.23
C HIS A 546 -6.20 0.63 3.23
N TRP A 547 -5.67 -0.58 3.43
CA TRP A 547 -5.95 -1.72 2.56
C TRP A 547 -7.43 -2.09 2.48
N ARG A 548 -8.17 -2.00 3.59
CA ARG A 548 -9.62 -2.27 3.62
C ARG A 548 -10.44 -1.29 2.79
N ARG A 549 -9.92 -0.09 2.52
CA ARG A 549 -10.56 0.87 1.60
C ARG A 549 -10.33 0.53 0.13
N LEU A 550 -9.35 -0.34 -0.15
CA LEU A 550 -8.98 -0.76 -1.51
C LEU A 550 -9.52 -2.16 -1.82
N TRP A 551 -9.53 -3.04 -0.81
CA TRP A 551 -9.81 -4.45 -0.95
C TRP A 551 -10.70 -4.96 0.19
N PRO A 552 -11.71 -5.79 -0.13
CA PRO A 552 -12.53 -6.47 0.87
C PRO A 552 -11.72 -7.34 1.83
N HIS A 553 -12.28 -7.62 3.00
CA HIS A 553 -11.65 -8.45 4.03
C HIS A 553 -11.14 -9.81 3.52
N ASN A 554 -12.01 -10.58 2.86
CA ASN A 554 -11.66 -11.93 2.41
C ASN A 554 -10.58 -11.91 1.33
N THR A 555 -10.57 -10.88 0.48
CA THR A 555 -9.49 -10.64 -0.47
C THR A 555 -8.16 -10.43 0.24
N LEU A 556 -8.11 -9.56 1.25
CA LEU A 556 -6.89 -9.33 2.03
C LEU A 556 -6.41 -10.58 2.76
N LEU A 557 -7.33 -11.38 3.30
CA LEU A 557 -7.02 -12.62 3.99
C LEU A 557 -6.32 -13.61 3.02
N VAL A 558 -6.89 -13.83 1.84
CA VAL A 558 -6.34 -14.74 0.83
C VAL A 558 -5.02 -14.21 0.24
N GLU A 559 -4.95 -12.91 -0.08
CA GLU A 559 -3.75 -12.29 -0.67
C GLU A 559 -2.56 -12.25 0.29
N LEU A 560 -2.80 -12.13 1.60
CA LEU A 560 -1.72 -12.07 2.58
C LEU A 560 -1.24 -13.46 3.00
N PHE A 561 -2.14 -14.43 3.20
CA PHE A 561 -1.78 -15.72 3.79
C PHE A 561 -1.79 -16.89 2.82
N GLY A 562 -2.32 -16.71 1.61
CA GLY A 562 -2.43 -17.76 0.61
C GLY A 562 -3.66 -18.65 0.80
N VAL A 563 -4.00 -19.40 -0.24
CA VAL A 563 -5.25 -20.17 -0.34
C VAL A 563 -5.32 -21.27 0.72
N ASP A 564 -4.29 -22.11 0.84
CA ASP A 564 -4.32 -23.29 1.71
C ASP A 564 -4.41 -22.89 3.18
N THR A 565 -3.60 -21.92 3.61
CA THR A 565 -3.63 -21.42 5.00
C THR A 565 -4.98 -20.81 5.36
N VAL A 566 -5.61 -20.08 4.42
CA VAL A 566 -6.93 -19.50 4.66
C VAL A 566 -8.01 -20.57 4.68
N PHE A 567 -7.94 -21.55 3.79
CA PHE A 567 -8.87 -22.67 3.79
C PHE A 567 -8.82 -23.40 5.15
N ASP A 568 -7.63 -23.81 5.59
CA ASP A 568 -7.44 -24.46 6.89
C ASP A 568 -7.98 -23.60 8.05
N LEU A 569 -7.71 -22.29 8.03
CA LEU A 569 -8.17 -21.37 9.07
C LEU A 569 -9.69 -21.30 9.16
N VAL A 570 -10.37 -21.18 8.01
CA VAL A 570 -11.83 -20.98 7.97
C VAL A 570 -12.53 -22.28 8.38
N PHE A 571 -12.00 -23.44 8.00
CA PHE A 571 -12.58 -24.74 8.34
C PHE A 571 -12.07 -25.34 9.67
N ALA A 572 -11.11 -24.72 10.36
CA ALA A 572 -10.59 -25.20 11.64
C ALA A 572 -11.64 -25.20 12.78
N THR A 573 -12.68 -24.36 12.70
CA THR A 573 -13.73 -24.27 13.71
C THR A 573 -15.08 -24.59 13.09
N PRO A 574 -15.77 -25.67 13.50
CA PRO A 574 -17.09 -26.00 12.98
C PRO A 574 -18.10 -24.89 13.29
N GLU A 575 -18.78 -24.38 12.27
CA GLU A 575 -19.83 -23.39 12.45
C GLU A 575 -21.12 -24.02 13.02
N LYS A 576 -21.85 -23.29 13.87
CA LYS A 576 -23.14 -23.74 14.39
C LYS A 576 -24.19 -23.75 13.28
N LYS A 577 -24.83 -24.90 13.08
CA LYS A 577 -25.82 -25.18 12.03
C LYS A 577 -27.25 -24.87 12.48
N ASP A 578 -27.52 -23.65 12.91
CA ASP A 578 -28.91 -23.27 13.18
C ASP A 578 -29.64 -23.14 11.84
N LYS A 579 -30.56 -24.07 11.55
CA LYS A 579 -31.36 -24.03 10.33
C LYS A 579 -32.28 -22.81 10.37
N LEU A 580 -32.22 -22.01 9.31
CA LEU A 580 -33.08 -20.86 9.08
C LEU A 580 -34.15 -21.20 8.06
N ASN A 581 -35.28 -20.50 8.12
CA ASN A 581 -36.36 -20.62 7.15
C ASN A 581 -36.68 -19.25 6.56
N SER A 582 -36.47 -19.10 5.25
CA SER A 582 -36.80 -17.90 4.46
C SER A 582 -38.14 -18.01 3.73
N GLY A 583 -38.73 -19.21 3.66
CA GLY A 583 -39.86 -19.50 2.77
C GLY A 583 -39.53 -19.49 1.28
N LEU A 584 -38.29 -19.17 0.90
CA LEU A 584 -37.81 -19.18 -0.49
C LEU A 584 -37.35 -20.58 -0.89
N LYS A 585 -37.64 -20.97 -2.14
CA LYS A 585 -37.04 -22.15 -2.77
C LYS A 585 -35.64 -21.81 -3.25
N ILE A 586 -34.64 -22.40 -2.60
CA ILE A 586 -33.22 -22.13 -2.89
C ILE A 586 -32.60 -23.31 -3.63
N ALA A 587 -31.80 -23.02 -4.66
CA ALA A 587 -30.93 -24.01 -5.28
C ALA A 587 -29.48 -23.55 -5.33
N VAL A 588 -28.57 -24.52 -5.37
CA VAL A 588 -27.16 -24.32 -5.69
C VAL A 588 -26.90 -24.99 -7.04
N SER A 589 -26.43 -24.21 -8.01
CA SER A 589 -26.01 -24.68 -9.33
C SER A 589 -24.49 -24.88 -9.31
N LEU A 590 -24.04 -26.12 -9.29
CA LEU A 590 -22.63 -26.51 -9.29
C LEU A 590 -22.21 -27.05 -10.65
N THR A 591 -21.25 -26.36 -11.24
CA THR A 591 -20.61 -26.77 -12.49
C THR A 591 -19.26 -27.43 -12.19
N VAL A 592 -19.13 -28.73 -12.44
CA VAL A 592 -17.91 -29.50 -12.15
C VAL A 592 -17.04 -29.60 -13.41
N ALA A 593 -15.85 -28.99 -13.34
CA ALA A 593 -14.80 -29.08 -14.36
C ALA A 593 -13.44 -29.54 -13.80
N ASP A 594 -13.23 -29.35 -12.49
CA ASP A 594 -12.14 -29.93 -11.70
C ASP A 594 -12.74 -30.72 -10.55
N GLU A 595 -12.60 -32.04 -10.61
CA GLU A 595 -13.11 -32.97 -9.62
C GLU A 595 -12.41 -32.82 -8.26
N ALA A 596 -11.12 -32.48 -8.25
CA ALA A 596 -10.32 -32.39 -7.02
C ALA A 596 -10.81 -31.27 -6.09
N PHE A 597 -11.55 -30.31 -6.62
CA PHE A 597 -12.05 -29.15 -5.87
C PHE A 597 -13.47 -29.34 -5.34
N VAL A 598 -14.20 -30.38 -5.76
CA VAL A 598 -15.57 -30.62 -5.30
C VAL A 598 -15.69 -30.75 -3.78
N PRO A 599 -14.79 -31.46 -3.07
CA PRO A 599 -14.85 -31.55 -1.61
C PRO A 599 -14.86 -30.16 -0.93
N GLN A 600 -14.01 -29.25 -1.39
CA GLN A 600 -13.95 -27.90 -0.84
C GLN A 600 -15.25 -27.13 -1.03
N VAL A 601 -15.86 -27.22 -2.22
CA VAL A 601 -17.17 -26.59 -2.46
C VAL A 601 -18.23 -27.19 -1.55
N VAL A 602 -18.26 -28.51 -1.40
CA VAL A 602 -19.19 -29.23 -0.52
C VAL A 602 -19.04 -28.76 0.93
N ASP A 603 -17.83 -28.52 1.41
CA ASP A 603 -17.59 -27.99 2.75
C ASP A 603 -18.22 -26.59 2.94
N PHE A 604 -18.14 -25.71 1.93
CA PHE A 604 -18.85 -24.43 1.94
C PHE A 604 -20.38 -24.60 1.89
N LEU A 605 -20.89 -25.58 1.13
CA LEU A 605 -22.34 -25.83 1.07
C LEU A 605 -22.92 -26.28 2.41
N ALA A 606 -22.10 -26.93 3.25
CA ALA A 606 -22.49 -27.32 4.59
C ALA A 606 -22.79 -26.13 5.54
N TRP A 607 -22.42 -24.91 5.15
CA TRP A 607 -22.74 -23.67 5.87
C TRP A 607 -24.01 -22.97 5.38
N LEU A 608 -24.70 -23.46 4.34
CA LEU A 608 -26.02 -22.94 4.01
C LEU A 608 -26.99 -23.28 5.17
N PRO A 609 -27.57 -22.28 5.85
CA PRO A 609 -28.52 -22.55 6.94
C PRO A 609 -29.92 -22.87 6.43
N TYR A 610 -30.16 -22.75 5.12
CA TYR A 610 -31.46 -22.96 4.50
C TYR A 610 -31.55 -24.34 3.85
N GLU A 611 -32.77 -24.84 3.69
CA GLU A 611 -33.02 -26.01 2.84
C GLU A 611 -32.76 -25.62 1.36
N PHE A 612 -31.98 -26.43 0.64
CA PHE A 612 -31.65 -26.19 -0.76
C PHE A 612 -31.57 -27.48 -1.57
N ASP A 613 -31.78 -27.36 -2.88
CA ASP A 613 -31.49 -28.42 -3.86
C ASP A 613 -30.15 -28.17 -4.54
N LEU A 614 -29.42 -29.25 -4.86
CA LEU A 614 -28.13 -29.18 -5.55
C LEU A 614 -28.28 -29.66 -7.00
N LEU A 615 -28.05 -28.76 -7.94
CA LEU A 615 -28.09 -28.99 -9.38
C LEU A 615 -26.65 -29.08 -9.89
N VAL A 616 -26.21 -30.26 -10.29
CA VAL A 616 -24.84 -30.52 -10.72
C VAL A 616 -24.79 -30.69 -12.23
N THR A 617 -23.88 -29.99 -12.90
CA THR A 617 -23.52 -30.25 -14.31
C THR A 617 -22.06 -30.67 -14.39
N CYS A 618 -21.80 -31.82 -15.00
CA CYS A 618 -20.46 -32.42 -15.09
C CYS A 618 -20.26 -33.16 -16.43
N GLU A 619 -19.00 -33.51 -16.70
CA GLU A 619 -18.65 -34.45 -17.77
C GLU A 619 -19.23 -35.86 -17.50
N PRO A 620 -19.39 -36.73 -18.52
CA PRO A 620 -20.13 -37.98 -18.37
C PRO A 620 -19.56 -38.97 -17.34
N ASN A 621 -18.24 -38.90 -17.09
CA ASN A 621 -17.52 -39.87 -16.27
C ASN A 621 -17.02 -39.26 -14.95
N LEU A 622 -17.94 -38.81 -14.10
CA LEU A 622 -17.62 -38.35 -12.75
C LEU A 622 -17.06 -39.51 -11.90
N THR A 623 -15.98 -39.30 -11.16
CA THR A 623 -15.51 -40.36 -10.25
C THR A 623 -16.53 -40.63 -9.14
N LYS A 624 -16.68 -41.90 -8.78
CA LYS A 624 -17.57 -42.32 -7.69
C LYS A 624 -17.27 -41.59 -6.38
N VAL A 625 -16.00 -41.30 -6.10
CA VAL A 625 -15.57 -40.53 -4.93
C VAL A 625 -16.21 -39.15 -4.92
N VAL A 626 -16.23 -38.46 -6.06
CA VAL A 626 -16.84 -37.12 -6.17
C VAL A 626 -18.36 -37.18 -6.08
N GLU A 627 -19.00 -38.19 -6.66
CA GLU A 627 -20.44 -38.44 -6.47
C GLU A 627 -20.78 -38.64 -4.99
N ASP A 628 -20.00 -39.44 -4.27
CA ASP A 628 -20.18 -39.66 -2.84
C ASP A 628 -20.06 -38.34 -2.07
N TYR A 629 -19.08 -37.47 -2.38
CA TYR A 629 -18.97 -36.13 -1.76
C TYR A 629 -20.22 -35.27 -2.01
N LEU A 630 -20.77 -35.25 -3.22
CA LEU A 630 -21.96 -34.48 -3.55
C LEU A 630 -23.18 -34.91 -2.73
N HIS A 631 -23.31 -36.22 -2.44
CA HIS A 631 -24.34 -36.75 -1.55
C HIS A 631 -24.20 -36.26 -0.09
N HIS A 632 -23.00 -35.85 0.33
CA HIS A 632 -22.75 -35.30 1.67
C HIS A 632 -22.88 -33.76 1.75
N SER A 633 -23.32 -33.10 0.67
CA SER A 633 -23.51 -31.64 0.62
C SER A 633 -24.55 -31.07 1.58
N GLY A 634 -25.44 -31.92 2.13
CA GLY A 634 -26.57 -31.47 2.93
C GLY A 634 -27.76 -30.95 2.12
N ALA A 635 -27.71 -31.07 0.79
CA ALA A 635 -28.83 -30.77 -0.09
C ALA A 635 -30.02 -31.71 0.17
N LYS A 636 -31.24 -31.20 0.01
CA LYS A 636 -32.47 -32.00 0.10
C LYS A 636 -32.60 -32.95 -1.08
N ASN A 637 -32.43 -32.42 -2.28
CA ASN A 637 -32.40 -33.19 -3.51
C ASN A 637 -31.09 -32.93 -4.26
N LEU A 638 -30.54 -33.99 -4.86
CA LEU A 638 -29.36 -33.93 -5.72
C LEU A 638 -29.77 -34.30 -7.15
N HIS A 639 -29.52 -33.40 -8.09
CA HIS A 639 -29.81 -33.59 -9.51
C HIS A 639 -28.52 -33.52 -10.32
N ILE A 640 -28.03 -34.65 -10.83
CA ILE A 640 -26.81 -34.72 -11.64
C ILE A 640 -27.16 -34.77 -13.13
N CYS A 641 -26.72 -33.76 -13.88
CA CYS A 641 -26.84 -33.66 -15.32
C CYS A 641 -25.47 -33.92 -15.96
N ARG A 642 -25.35 -35.05 -16.66
CA ARG A 642 -24.14 -35.46 -17.37
C ARG A 642 -24.25 -35.00 -18.82
N LYS A 643 -23.29 -34.20 -19.30
CA LYS A 643 -23.26 -33.68 -20.68
C LYS A 643 -21.92 -34.00 -21.34
N GLU A 644 -21.95 -34.43 -22.61
CA GLU A 644 -20.75 -34.71 -23.40
C GLU A 644 -19.99 -33.42 -23.76
N ASN A 645 -18.66 -33.53 -23.83
CA ASN A 645 -17.75 -32.44 -24.19
C ASN A 645 -17.79 -32.25 -25.71
N ILE A 646 -18.32 -31.12 -26.17
CA ILE A 646 -18.15 -30.69 -27.57
C ILE A 646 -16.90 -29.78 -27.57
N ASP A 647 -15.85 -30.21 -28.25
CA ASP A 647 -14.64 -29.44 -28.64
C ASP A 647 -13.48 -29.17 -27.65
N GLY A 648 -13.36 -29.91 -26.54
CA GLY A 648 -12.07 -30.01 -25.81
C GLY A 648 -11.53 -28.70 -25.19
N GLN A 649 -12.24 -27.57 -25.32
CA GLN A 649 -11.99 -26.34 -24.57
C GLN A 649 -13.02 -26.23 -23.44
N ARG A 650 -12.52 -26.60 -22.26
CA ARG A 650 -13.19 -26.59 -20.96
C ARG A 650 -14.02 -25.31 -20.72
N ARG A 651 -15.32 -25.49 -20.53
CA ARG A 651 -16.08 -25.05 -19.35
C ARG A 651 -17.43 -25.75 -19.47
N ALA A 652 -17.67 -26.72 -18.59
CA ALA A 652 -19.04 -27.11 -18.30
C ALA A 652 -19.83 -25.80 -18.12
N ARG A 653 -20.96 -25.73 -18.83
CA ARG A 653 -21.91 -24.61 -18.90
C ARG A 653 -21.88 -23.79 -17.61
N VAL A 654 -22.10 -22.49 -17.65
CA VAL A 654 -22.93 -21.93 -16.57
C VAL A 654 -24.21 -22.74 -16.68
N ALA A 655 -24.40 -23.67 -15.76
CA ALA A 655 -25.47 -24.66 -15.81
C ALA A 655 -26.82 -24.02 -15.52
N ILE A 656 -27.04 -22.81 -16.01
CA ILE A 656 -28.29 -22.07 -16.09
C ILE A 656 -29.22 -22.93 -16.96
N ASP A 657 -29.87 -23.83 -16.26
CA ASP A 657 -30.80 -24.83 -16.76
C ASP A 657 -32.23 -24.32 -16.56
N GLU A 658 -33.16 -24.66 -17.44
CA GLU A 658 -34.58 -24.29 -17.29
C GLU A 658 -35.16 -24.67 -15.92
N ARG A 659 -34.62 -25.72 -15.28
CA ARG A 659 -34.96 -26.13 -13.92
C ARG A 659 -34.75 -25.03 -12.89
N HIS A 660 -33.88 -24.06 -13.15
CA HIS A 660 -33.62 -22.93 -12.25
C HIS A 660 -34.86 -22.05 -12.09
N LEU A 661 -35.73 -21.97 -13.12
CA LEU A 661 -36.97 -21.20 -13.07
C LEU A 661 -37.96 -21.72 -12.00
N ASN A 662 -37.75 -22.92 -11.46
CA ASN A 662 -38.54 -23.49 -10.37
C ASN A 662 -38.15 -22.96 -8.98
N TYR A 663 -37.07 -22.18 -8.89
CA TYR A 663 -36.51 -21.67 -7.64
C TYR A 663 -36.65 -20.14 -7.55
N ASP A 664 -36.72 -19.63 -6.33
CA ASP A 664 -36.80 -18.19 -6.06
C ASP A 664 -35.40 -17.56 -6.06
N LEU A 665 -34.39 -18.31 -5.62
CA LEU A 665 -32.99 -17.91 -5.59
C LEU A 665 -32.06 -19.06 -5.97
N VAL A 666 -31.01 -18.74 -6.71
CA VAL A 666 -29.98 -19.69 -7.11
C VAL A 666 -28.59 -19.13 -6.79
N CYS A 667 -27.75 -19.96 -6.17
CA CYS A 667 -26.32 -19.71 -6.03
C CYS A 667 -25.57 -20.45 -7.14
N ASN A 668 -24.93 -19.73 -8.05
CA ASN A 668 -24.09 -20.32 -9.09
C ASN A 668 -22.64 -20.44 -8.61
N VAL A 669 -22.09 -21.66 -8.68
CA VAL A 669 -20.71 -21.98 -8.30
C VAL A 669 -20.10 -22.95 -9.32
N HIS A 670 -18.77 -22.96 -9.43
CA HIS A 670 -18.09 -23.86 -10.36
C HIS A 670 -16.74 -24.35 -9.85
N THR A 671 -16.26 -25.45 -10.41
CA THR A 671 -14.89 -25.95 -10.22
C THR A 671 -14.02 -25.79 -11.46
N GLY A 672 -14.39 -24.93 -12.43
CA GLY A 672 -13.63 -24.51 -13.64
C GLY A 672 -12.09 -24.67 -13.58
N PRO A 673 -11.38 -24.97 -14.68
CA PRO A 673 -9.95 -25.30 -14.62
C PRO A 673 -9.09 -24.22 -13.94
N VAL A 674 -8.30 -24.65 -12.96
CA VAL A 674 -7.22 -23.87 -12.37
C VAL A 674 -5.95 -24.17 -13.14
N ASN A 675 -5.22 -23.16 -13.59
CA ASN A 675 -3.81 -23.38 -13.93
C ASN A 675 -2.89 -22.34 -13.23
N THR A 676 -3.41 -21.39 -12.42
CA THR A 676 -2.71 -20.25 -11.75
C THR A 676 -3.06 -20.29 -10.26
N SER A 677 -2.12 -19.90 -9.40
CA SER A 677 -2.38 -19.53 -8.00
C SER A 677 -3.42 -18.41 -7.85
N PHE A 678 -3.40 -17.39 -8.71
CA PHE A 678 -4.40 -16.31 -8.73
C PHE A 678 -5.84 -16.81 -8.92
N VAL A 679 -6.07 -17.79 -9.80
CA VAL A 679 -7.44 -18.32 -10.03
C VAL A 679 -7.88 -19.13 -8.81
N LYS A 680 -6.95 -19.78 -8.08
CA LYS A 680 -7.25 -20.38 -6.77
C LYS A 680 -7.68 -19.29 -5.76
N GLY A 681 -6.97 -18.15 -5.72
CA GLY A 681 -7.28 -17.02 -4.84
C GLY A 681 -8.63 -16.34 -5.14
N GLU A 682 -8.92 -16.07 -6.40
CA GLU A 682 -10.19 -15.48 -6.85
C GLU A 682 -11.38 -16.38 -6.55
N ARG A 683 -11.21 -17.69 -6.74
CA ARG A 683 -12.21 -18.70 -6.38
C ARG A 683 -12.48 -18.72 -4.90
N LEU A 684 -11.44 -18.91 -4.08
CA LEU A 684 -11.61 -18.97 -2.63
C LEU A 684 -12.23 -17.67 -2.09
N THR A 685 -11.78 -16.51 -2.59
CA THR A 685 -12.37 -15.21 -2.25
C THR A 685 -13.86 -15.15 -2.59
N SER A 686 -14.25 -15.66 -3.77
CA SER A 686 -15.65 -15.72 -4.20
C SER A 686 -16.48 -16.60 -3.27
N LEU A 687 -16.00 -17.80 -2.95
CA LEU A 687 -16.68 -18.73 -2.03
C LEU A 687 -16.80 -18.15 -0.62
N LEU A 688 -15.71 -17.59 -0.07
CA LEU A 688 -15.74 -16.93 1.24
C LEU A 688 -16.72 -15.75 1.28
N THR A 689 -16.93 -15.07 0.17
CA THR A 689 -17.83 -13.91 0.10
C THR A 689 -19.29 -14.30 -0.11
N LEU A 690 -19.55 -15.40 -0.83
CA LEU A 690 -20.91 -15.83 -1.18
C LEU A 690 -21.47 -16.86 -0.20
N LEU A 691 -20.59 -17.66 0.41
CA LEU A 691 -20.91 -18.84 1.21
C LEU A 691 -20.10 -18.96 2.50
N GLY A 692 -19.16 -18.05 2.78
CA GLY A 692 -18.11 -18.25 3.79
C GLY A 692 -18.51 -18.28 5.26
N SER A 693 -19.81 -18.17 5.55
CA SER A 693 -20.39 -18.43 6.88
C SER A 693 -21.92 -18.44 6.80
N THR A 694 -22.56 -19.02 7.81
CA THR A 694 -24.01 -19.02 8.02
C THR A 694 -24.55 -17.59 8.08
N SER A 695 -23.84 -16.67 8.75
CA SER A 695 -24.20 -15.24 8.78
C SER A 695 -24.11 -14.58 7.41
N ILE A 696 -23.07 -14.87 6.63
CA ILE A 696 -22.92 -14.31 5.28
C ILE A 696 -24.08 -14.76 4.38
N VAL A 697 -24.41 -16.06 4.40
CA VAL A 697 -25.53 -16.58 3.59
C VAL A 697 -26.86 -15.97 4.04
N ALA A 698 -27.08 -15.85 5.35
CA ALA A 698 -28.28 -15.21 5.89
C ALA A 698 -28.39 -13.73 5.47
N ASP A 699 -27.29 -12.98 5.49
CA ASP A 699 -27.27 -11.59 5.03
C ASP A 699 -27.57 -11.49 3.52
N VAL A 700 -27.00 -12.40 2.72
CA VAL A 700 -27.28 -12.47 1.26
C VAL A 700 -28.75 -12.75 1.00
N VAL A 701 -29.35 -13.74 1.66
CA VAL A 701 -30.77 -14.07 1.48
C VAL A 701 -31.66 -12.90 1.92
N ARG A 702 -31.37 -12.30 3.08
CA ARG A 702 -32.07 -11.09 3.56
C ARG A 702 -31.98 -9.92 2.59
N ALA A 703 -30.87 -9.75 1.90
CA ALA A 703 -30.74 -8.73 0.87
C ALA A 703 -31.72 -8.94 -0.29
N PHE A 704 -31.90 -10.18 -0.74
CA PHE A 704 -32.90 -10.48 -1.77
C PHE A 704 -34.32 -10.31 -1.24
N GLU A 705 -34.62 -10.72 0.00
CA GLU A 705 -35.94 -10.54 0.61
C GLU A 705 -36.31 -9.06 0.75
N SER A 706 -35.35 -8.21 1.14
CA SER A 706 -35.58 -6.77 1.36
C SER A 706 -35.63 -5.94 0.08
N ASP A 707 -34.97 -6.38 -0.99
CA ASP A 707 -34.94 -5.66 -2.27
C ASP A 707 -35.44 -6.54 -3.42
N SER A 708 -36.71 -6.34 -3.79
CA SER A 708 -37.34 -7.03 -4.93
C SER A 708 -36.69 -6.69 -6.28
N LYS A 709 -35.94 -5.59 -6.39
CA LYS A 709 -35.18 -5.21 -7.58
C LYS A 709 -33.79 -5.84 -7.63
N LEU A 710 -33.28 -6.43 -6.53
CA LEU A 710 -32.01 -7.14 -6.54
C LEU A 710 -32.14 -8.44 -7.34
N GLY A 711 -31.50 -8.48 -8.51
CA GLY A 711 -31.53 -9.64 -9.41
C GLY A 711 -30.26 -10.47 -9.35
N VAL A 712 -29.10 -9.84 -9.21
CA VAL A 712 -27.80 -10.54 -9.14
C VAL A 712 -26.94 -9.92 -8.05
N LEU A 713 -26.36 -10.76 -7.20
CA LEU A 713 -25.42 -10.39 -6.16
C LEU A 713 -24.10 -11.13 -6.38
N MET A 714 -23.03 -10.37 -6.64
CA MET A 714 -21.74 -10.89 -7.08
C MET A 714 -20.62 -10.60 -6.08
N PRO A 715 -19.56 -11.43 -6.01
CA PRO A 715 -18.40 -11.14 -5.19
C PRO A 715 -17.63 -9.93 -5.77
N PRO A 716 -16.86 -9.22 -4.94
CA PRO A 716 -15.95 -8.17 -5.39
C PRO A 716 -14.91 -8.74 -6.36
N TYR A 717 -14.43 -7.89 -7.26
CA TYR A 717 -13.36 -8.27 -8.18
C TYR A 717 -12.07 -8.62 -7.42
N HIS A 718 -11.45 -9.73 -7.81
CA HIS A 718 -10.13 -10.09 -7.29
C HIS A 718 -9.06 -9.13 -7.83
N PRO A 719 -8.03 -8.76 -7.05
CA PRO A 719 -7.04 -7.76 -7.42
C PRO A 719 -6.44 -7.92 -8.81
N HIS A 720 -6.03 -9.13 -9.20
CA HIS A 720 -5.44 -9.35 -10.53
C HIS A 720 -6.45 -9.49 -11.67
N SER A 721 -7.77 -9.48 -11.39
CA SER A 721 -8.83 -9.38 -12.40
C SER A 721 -9.16 -7.93 -12.76
N VAL A 722 -8.78 -6.96 -11.91
CA VAL A 722 -9.24 -5.56 -12.06
C VAL A 722 -8.84 -4.93 -13.40
N ALA A 723 -7.63 -5.21 -13.88
CA ALA A 723 -7.14 -4.69 -15.16
C ALA A 723 -7.91 -5.24 -16.38
N LYS A 724 -8.69 -6.31 -16.22
CA LYS A 724 -9.49 -6.93 -17.28
C LYS A 724 -10.95 -6.49 -17.26
N ILE A 725 -11.35 -5.65 -16.30
CA ILE A 725 -12.71 -5.13 -16.17
C ILE A 725 -12.92 -4.05 -17.24
N GLY A 726 -13.43 -4.48 -18.38
CA GLY A 726 -13.67 -3.63 -19.54
C GLY A 726 -14.07 -4.51 -20.72
N TRP A 727 -14.53 -3.88 -21.81
CA TRP A 727 -14.95 -4.65 -22.97
C TRP A 727 -13.77 -5.38 -23.62
N GLY A 728 -12.62 -4.70 -23.80
CA GLY A 728 -11.42 -5.29 -24.39
C GLY A 728 -11.72 -6.04 -25.69
N ASP A 729 -11.04 -7.17 -25.90
CA ASP A 729 -11.26 -8.06 -27.05
C ASP A 729 -12.63 -8.75 -27.04
N CYS A 730 -13.40 -8.62 -25.94
CA CYS A 730 -14.75 -9.14 -25.82
C CYS A 730 -15.82 -8.24 -26.44
N PHE A 731 -15.53 -6.99 -26.84
CA PHE A 731 -16.57 -6.07 -27.32
C PHE A 731 -17.34 -6.63 -28.52
N GLU A 732 -16.63 -7.07 -29.57
CA GLU A 732 -17.25 -7.50 -30.82
C GLU A 732 -18.09 -8.76 -30.63
N LYS A 733 -17.57 -9.75 -29.90
CA LYS A 733 -18.31 -10.98 -29.55
C LYS A 733 -19.51 -10.68 -28.65
N ALA A 734 -19.34 -9.83 -27.63
CA ALA A 734 -20.44 -9.45 -26.75
C ALA A 734 -21.52 -8.65 -27.50
N ALA A 735 -21.15 -7.83 -28.48
CA ALA A 735 -22.10 -7.08 -29.29
C ALA A 735 -22.94 -8.01 -30.19
N GLN A 736 -22.30 -9.00 -30.83
CA GLN A 736 -23.00 -10.02 -31.62
C GLN A 736 -24.03 -10.77 -30.77
N LEU A 737 -23.61 -11.23 -29.59
CA LEU A 737 -24.50 -11.89 -28.64
C LEU A 737 -25.60 -10.95 -28.13
N ALA A 738 -25.27 -9.69 -27.86
CA ALA A 738 -26.24 -8.70 -27.39
C ALA A 738 -27.37 -8.45 -28.40
N ASP A 739 -27.06 -8.43 -29.70
CA ASP A 739 -28.06 -8.26 -30.76
C ASP A 739 -29.11 -9.38 -30.75
N GLU A 740 -28.70 -10.63 -30.50
CA GLU A 740 -29.60 -11.78 -30.40
C GLU A 740 -30.59 -11.65 -29.22
N PHE A 741 -30.14 -11.05 -28.12
CA PHE A 741 -30.99 -10.73 -26.98
C PHE A 741 -31.70 -9.37 -27.12
N GLY A 742 -31.52 -8.64 -28.23
CA GLY A 742 -32.09 -7.31 -28.43
C GLY A 742 -31.60 -6.27 -27.41
N LEU A 743 -30.35 -6.41 -26.96
CA LEU A 743 -29.71 -5.55 -25.97
C LEU A 743 -28.95 -4.41 -26.68
N LYS A 744 -28.99 -3.21 -26.09
CA LYS A 744 -28.17 -2.09 -26.55
C LYS A 744 -26.83 -2.11 -25.84
N MET A 745 -25.74 -2.15 -26.60
CA MET A 745 -24.38 -2.17 -26.05
C MET A 745 -23.96 -0.78 -25.53
N PRO A 746 -23.60 -0.67 -24.24
CA PRO A 746 -23.07 0.58 -23.69
C PRO A 746 -21.58 0.75 -24.02
N GLN A 747 -21.11 2.01 -23.99
CA GLN A 747 -19.68 2.33 -24.18
C GLN A 747 -18.79 1.76 -23.06
N THR A 748 -19.32 1.65 -21.84
CA THR A 748 -18.61 1.12 -20.67
C THR A 748 -19.32 -0.10 -20.13
N VAL A 749 -18.55 -1.10 -19.68
CA VAL A 749 -19.07 -2.30 -19.02
C VAL A 749 -19.61 -1.94 -17.63
N ALA A 750 -20.84 -2.33 -17.33
CA ALA A 750 -21.40 -2.27 -15.98
C ALA A 750 -20.78 -3.36 -15.08
N ALA A 751 -20.81 -3.20 -13.76
CA ALA A 751 -20.31 -4.22 -12.83
C ALA A 751 -20.98 -5.59 -13.08
N TYR A 752 -20.17 -6.65 -13.16
CA TYR A 752 -20.56 -7.98 -13.61
C TYR A 752 -19.79 -9.08 -12.84
N PRO A 753 -20.33 -10.31 -12.72
CA PRO A 753 -19.71 -11.37 -11.94
C PRO A 753 -18.51 -12.00 -12.68
N ALA A 754 -17.33 -11.40 -12.58
CA ALA A 754 -16.14 -11.84 -13.32
C ALA A 754 -15.71 -13.29 -13.00
N SER A 755 -15.91 -13.75 -11.78
CA SER A 755 -15.62 -15.14 -11.40
C SER A 755 -16.70 -16.12 -11.84
N MET A 756 -17.81 -15.66 -12.44
CA MET A 756 -18.99 -16.47 -12.74
C MET A 756 -19.60 -17.21 -11.52
N MET A 757 -19.22 -16.81 -10.31
CA MET A 757 -19.87 -17.22 -9.07
C MET A 757 -20.70 -16.07 -8.53
N PHE A 758 -21.99 -16.30 -8.28
CA PHE A 758 -22.92 -15.25 -7.84
C PHE A 758 -24.25 -15.84 -7.37
N TRP A 759 -24.96 -15.09 -6.55
CA TRP A 759 -26.37 -15.36 -6.24
C TRP A 759 -27.27 -14.58 -7.20
N TYR A 760 -28.42 -15.14 -7.58
CA TYR A 760 -29.36 -14.43 -8.45
C TYR A 760 -30.78 -14.96 -8.36
N ARG A 761 -31.71 -14.13 -8.85
CA ARG A 761 -33.09 -14.50 -9.16
C ARG A 761 -33.15 -15.04 -10.59
N PRO A 762 -33.68 -16.25 -10.82
CA PRO A 762 -33.83 -16.79 -12.17
C PRO A 762 -34.59 -15.85 -13.14
N GLN A 763 -35.54 -15.07 -12.61
CA GLN A 763 -36.30 -14.06 -13.35
C GLN A 763 -35.40 -12.96 -13.96
N ALA A 764 -34.29 -12.62 -13.28
CA ALA A 764 -33.35 -11.62 -13.77
C ALA A 764 -32.61 -12.06 -15.03
N LEU A 765 -32.49 -13.37 -15.26
CA LEU A 765 -31.76 -13.93 -16.40
C LEU A 765 -32.67 -14.74 -17.33
N THR A 766 -34.00 -14.63 -17.21
CA THR A 766 -34.98 -15.44 -17.97
C THR A 766 -34.78 -15.42 -19.48
N ASP A 767 -34.48 -14.26 -20.08
CA ASP A 767 -34.21 -14.17 -21.52
C ASP A 767 -33.00 -15.01 -21.94
N PHE A 768 -32.00 -15.14 -21.07
CA PHE A 768 -30.84 -16.00 -21.29
C PHE A 768 -31.23 -17.48 -21.30
N TYR A 769 -32.18 -17.90 -20.45
CA TYR A 769 -32.70 -19.27 -20.41
C TYR A 769 -33.57 -19.63 -21.61
N LEU A 770 -34.43 -18.70 -22.06
CA LEU A 770 -35.51 -19.01 -23.01
C LEU A 770 -35.14 -18.81 -24.48
N ARG A 771 -34.10 -18.02 -24.79
CA ARG A 771 -33.80 -17.59 -26.17
C ARG A 771 -32.45 -18.03 -26.71
N ALA A 772 -31.58 -18.58 -25.87
CA ALA A 772 -30.33 -19.13 -26.36
C ALA A 772 -30.64 -20.43 -27.12
N SER A 773 -30.36 -20.46 -28.42
CA SER A 773 -30.37 -21.69 -29.22
C SER A 773 -29.14 -22.54 -28.90
N ASP A 774 -29.12 -23.82 -29.28
CA ASP A 774 -27.94 -24.67 -29.14
C ASP A 774 -26.69 -24.07 -29.84
N ASP A 775 -26.86 -23.39 -30.99
CA ASP A 775 -25.78 -22.69 -31.71
C ASP A 775 -25.27 -21.43 -30.98
N ILE A 776 -26.18 -20.67 -30.35
CA ILE A 776 -25.82 -19.51 -29.52
C ILE A 776 -25.10 -19.98 -28.26
N HIS A 777 -25.53 -21.11 -27.70
CA HIS A 777 -24.86 -21.77 -26.59
C HIS A 777 -23.43 -22.21 -26.94
N GLU A 778 -23.16 -22.65 -28.18
CA GLU A 778 -21.80 -22.92 -28.68
C GLU A 778 -20.95 -21.64 -28.85
N SER A 779 -21.51 -20.57 -29.39
CA SER A 779 -20.77 -19.29 -29.52
C SER A 779 -20.45 -18.66 -28.15
N LEU A 780 -21.39 -18.73 -27.20
CA LEU A 780 -21.20 -18.30 -25.82
C LEU A 780 -20.15 -19.13 -25.09
N SER A 781 -20.13 -20.46 -25.31
CA SER A 781 -19.18 -21.37 -24.66
C SER A 781 -17.73 -21.11 -25.11
N ALA A 782 -17.55 -20.64 -26.34
CA ALA A 782 -16.24 -20.21 -26.87
C ALA A 782 -15.75 -18.87 -26.30
N ALA A 783 -16.55 -18.13 -25.53
CA ALA A 783 -16.23 -16.78 -25.03
C ALA A 783 -16.84 -16.46 -23.64
N PRO A 784 -16.51 -17.23 -22.59
CA PRO A 784 -17.14 -17.14 -21.26
C PRO A 784 -16.90 -15.81 -20.54
N ASP A 785 -15.79 -15.14 -20.83
CA ASP A 785 -15.51 -13.81 -20.32
C ASP A 785 -16.51 -12.78 -20.90
N CYS A 786 -16.98 -12.98 -22.12
CA CYS A 786 -17.94 -12.09 -22.76
C CYS A 786 -19.36 -12.32 -22.23
N GLU A 787 -19.73 -13.57 -21.95
CA GLU A 787 -21.00 -13.94 -21.29
C GLU A 787 -21.18 -13.20 -19.96
N ALA A 788 -20.16 -13.23 -19.09
CA ALA A 788 -20.17 -12.58 -17.79
C ALA A 788 -20.58 -11.10 -17.88
N ARG A 789 -20.09 -10.40 -18.92
CA ARG A 789 -20.29 -8.96 -19.14
C ARG A 789 -21.70 -8.61 -19.64
N LEU A 790 -22.46 -9.58 -20.14
CA LEU A 790 -23.85 -9.39 -20.58
C LEU A 790 -24.86 -9.53 -19.45
N ILE A 791 -24.52 -10.25 -18.37
CA ILE A 791 -25.39 -10.47 -17.20
C ILE A 791 -26.06 -9.19 -16.70
N PRO A 792 -25.35 -8.04 -16.52
CA PRO A 792 -25.98 -6.82 -16.05
C PRO A 792 -27.00 -6.22 -17.03
N LEU A 793 -26.76 -6.38 -18.33
CA LEU A 793 -27.67 -5.90 -19.37
C LEU A 793 -28.95 -6.74 -19.40
N LEU A 794 -28.80 -8.07 -19.27
CA LEU A 794 -29.91 -9.01 -19.18
C LEU A 794 -30.77 -8.74 -17.94
N ALA A 795 -30.13 -8.61 -16.76
CA ALA A 795 -30.80 -8.27 -15.52
C ALA A 795 -31.54 -6.93 -15.62
N SER A 796 -30.90 -5.91 -16.20
CA SER A 796 -31.52 -4.60 -16.37
C SER A 796 -32.72 -4.64 -17.31
N LYS A 797 -32.65 -5.40 -18.41
CA LYS A 797 -33.77 -5.61 -19.34
C LYS A 797 -34.94 -6.31 -18.64
N ALA A 798 -34.67 -7.27 -17.76
CA ALA A 798 -35.66 -7.93 -16.92
C ALA A 798 -36.17 -7.05 -15.75
N GLY A 799 -35.68 -5.81 -15.60
CA GLY A 799 -36.13 -4.86 -14.59
C GLY A 799 -35.44 -4.99 -13.23
N TYR A 800 -34.32 -5.72 -13.17
CA TYR A 800 -33.51 -5.99 -11.98
C TYR A 800 -32.17 -5.25 -11.98
N GLN A 801 -31.52 -5.22 -10.82
CA GLN A 801 -30.21 -4.63 -10.59
C GLN A 801 -29.18 -5.69 -10.21
N CYS A 802 -27.93 -5.41 -10.57
CA CYS A 802 -26.77 -6.18 -10.12
C CYS A 802 -25.99 -5.38 -9.06
N ARG A 803 -25.58 -6.03 -7.97
CA ARG A 803 -24.79 -5.39 -6.90
C ARG A 803 -23.65 -6.30 -6.45
N PHE A 804 -22.62 -5.70 -5.86
CA PHE A 804 -21.59 -6.44 -5.15
C PHE A 804 -22.07 -6.83 -3.75
N CYS A 805 -21.68 -8.02 -3.27
CA CYS A 805 -21.97 -8.47 -1.90
C CYS A 805 -21.52 -7.45 -0.85
N HIS A 806 -20.28 -6.93 -0.93
CA HIS A 806 -19.73 -6.06 0.11
C HIS A 806 -20.55 -4.77 0.31
N HIS A 807 -21.05 -4.14 -0.76
CA HIS A 807 -21.92 -2.95 -0.66
C HIS A 807 -23.23 -3.23 0.09
N VAL A 808 -23.74 -4.46 0.00
CA VAL A 808 -25.01 -4.86 0.59
C VAL A 808 -24.82 -5.35 2.02
N LEU A 809 -23.76 -6.11 2.28
CA LEU A 809 -23.44 -6.64 3.60
C LEU A 809 -23.01 -5.54 4.58
N GLU A 810 -22.39 -4.46 4.11
CA GLU A 810 -22.08 -3.29 4.94
C GLU A 810 -23.34 -2.57 5.41
N MET A 811 -24.39 -2.47 4.57
CA MET A 811 -25.67 -1.84 4.93
C MET A 811 -26.44 -2.54 6.06
N PHE A 812 -26.19 -3.83 6.30
CA PHE A 812 -26.83 -4.58 7.39
C PHE A 812 -25.98 -4.65 8.66
N ARG A 813 -24.73 -4.18 8.60
CA ARG A 813 -23.77 -4.18 9.72
C ARG A 813 -23.61 -2.79 10.36
N GLU A 814 -23.91 -1.73 9.61
CA GLU A 814 -24.21 -0.39 10.14
C GLU A 814 -25.65 -0.33 10.67
#